data_AF-A0A8A3P5E6-F1
#
_entry.id   AF-A0A8A3P5E6-F1
#
_cell.length_a   1.000
_cell.length_b   1.000
_cell.length_c   1.000
_cell.angle_alpha   90.00
_cell.angle_beta   90.00
_cell.angle_gamma   90.00
#
_symmetry.space_group_name_H-M   'P 1'
#
loop_
_entity.id
_entity.type
_entity.pdbx_description
1 polymer ?
#
loop_
_entity_poly.entity_id
_entity_poly.type
_entity_poly.pdbx_seq_one_letter_code
_entity_poly.pdbx_strand_id
1 'polypeptide(L)'
;MSTSRETDRVNGTNGTTMTNGSTVLSPEDSKMVNGTKEKKPNIFRKIIRRPKKTQQPKVSGTIIATPAEINEATAKLFTRLEERYADSFRAQGFEADRPCIPRKFETQRALYQWALPGSTTPPYPPHLKWIPLDDRVGLLKIFNLKRLVDFSVSLLPRIPPEISYLLFGDPCNGTTMGELEKKMMALQKDDKNIGTEPSIGYRKDWYSDAVFAQQYFTGPNPSSITLASQTWIERFKKAAFDQSNKEIHNLLETVNSNSLYVQDCSFFRGWAGASPESTLISDNGKRFGCASVTLLHLNADGDLHPLAIILDYRLSMESSVTIFNRRINPQDPKDNEHEDWPWRYAKMCSLISDWTRHELTIHLNDCHFVEEVIAVAANRSFPSDHIVYMILEPHWFKTLSVNAAARATLVPELVNKINGFSEEQNYQYILSSYKHFNWTGNYVPTSLITRGFPLSSLNDNRDRRFHNYAYGKNMSIMWPILFEFVSSMLATYYTGDADVQKDSGVSTWCNEMQSPAGGQMPTFPTIRTLDELANAITMCIHIASPQHSAINYLQNYYMSFIPNKPPSLQKPPPESLSALQRYREIDVINALPGNDPSIWIQSSQAAYLLSSRVAEDQTLSAYARELRDAAMNPRGRFSGPGDTRRRTEGVRRAAEKLLADLDIAARKFKENSEAMSEGIAPYYVMDPGELAVSALI
;
A
#
# COMPACT_ATOMS: atom_id res chain seq x y z
N MET A 1 16.03 59.48 12.89
CA MET A 1 15.11 60.55 13.31
C MET A 1 13.82 59.86 13.73
N SER A 2 13.22 60.01 14.89
CA SER A 2 13.52 60.68 16.15
C SER A 2 12.51 60.10 17.17
N THR A 3 12.98 59.79 18.38
CA THR A 3 12.31 59.97 19.70
C THR A 3 10.87 59.45 19.91
N SER A 4 10.61 58.45 20.76
CA SER A 4 10.61 58.44 22.24
C SER A 4 9.62 59.42 22.92
N ARG A 5 8.71 58.89 23.77
CA ARG A 5 8.55 59.26 25.19
C ARG A 5 7.42 58.52 25.92
N GLU A 6 7.75 58.19 27.16
CA GLU A 6 6.98 57.60 28.26
C GLU A 6 6.02 58.59 28.97
N THR A 7 5.37 58.04 30.01
CA THR A 7 4.78 58.65 31.23
C THR A 7 3.35 59.22 31.10
N ASP A 8 2.44 59.19 32.08
CA ASP A 8 2.39 58.64 33.45
C ASP A 8 0.92 58.67 33.95
N ARG A 9 0.59 57.77 34.88
CA ARG A 9 -0.21 57.97 36.12
C ARG A 9 -1.69 58.47 36.15
N VAL A 10 -2.52 57.61 36.79
CA VAL A 10 -3.20 57.80 38.11
C VAL A 10 -4.72 58.13 38.20
N ASN A 11 -5.34 57.45 39.20
CA ASN A 11 -6.64 57.59 39.89
C ASN A 11 -7.89 56.98 39.22
N GLY A 12 -8.77 56.23 39.90
CA GLY A 12 -8.86 55.86 41.32
C GLY A 12 -10.18 55.12 41.63
N THR A 13 -10.09 54.16 42.57
CA THR A 13 -11.04 53.82 43.67
C THR A 13 -12.50 53.40 43.39
N ASN A 14 -12.82 52.16 43.82
CA ASN A 14 -13.83 51.73 44.83
C ASN A 14 -14.02 50.20 44.70
N GLY A 15 -14.00 49.32 45.69
CA GLY A 15 -13.84 49.26 47.14
C GLY A 15 -13.99 47.76 47.52
N THR A 16 -13.11 47.21 48.38
CA THR A 16 -13.44 46.65 49.73
C THR A 16 -14.58 45.60 49.71
N THR A 17 -14.47 44.35 50.21
CA THR A 17 -13.64 43.78 51.27
C THR A 17 -13.98 42.28 51.48
N MET A 18 -13.01 41.50 52.01
CA MET A 18 -13.16 40.37 52.96
C MET A 18 -13.41 38.95 52.38
N THR A 19 -12.89 37.83 52.92
CA THR A 19 -11.66 37.43 53.63
C THR A 19 -11.77 35.90 53.84
N ASN A 20 -10.64 35.26 54.16
CA ASN A 20 -10.48 33.93 54.78
C ASN A 20 -10.76 32.72 53.87
N GLY A 21 -9.91 31.70 53.78
CA GLY A 21 -8.68 31.34 54.49
C GLY A 21 -8.42 29.86 54.15
N SER A 22 -7.19 29.47 53.89
CA SER A 22 -6.86 28.06 53.68
C SER A 22 -5.57 27.74 54.43
N THR A 23 -5.76 27.09 55.57
CA THR A 23 -4.74 26.46 56.39
C THR A 23 -4.49 25.04 55.89
N VAL A 24 -3.21 24.71 55.80
CA VAL A 24 -2.63 23.38 55.62
C VAL A 24 -3.06 22.46 56.77
N LEU A 25 -3.38 21.19 56.48
CA LEU A 25 -3.14 20.05 57.37
C LEU A 25 -3.15 18.73 56.55
N SER A 26 -2.14 17.90 56.79
CA SER A 26 -2.02 16.50 56.37
C SER A 26 -2.60 15.56 57.47
N PRO A 27 -2.38 14.23 57.46
CA PRO A 27 -3.28 13.17 57.00
C PRO A 27 -3.78 12.26 58.15
N GLU A 28 -4.84 11.45 57.93
CA GLU A 28 -4.96 10.05 58.43
C GLU A 28 -6.33 9.40 58.11
N ASP A 29 -6.25 8.19 57.55
CA ASP A 29 -7.09 6.98 57.66
C ASP A 29 -8.62 7.01 57.88
N SER A 30 -9.35 6.39 56.94
CA SER A 30 -10.37 5.38 57.29
C SER A 30 -10.67 4.40 56.14
N LYS A 31 -10.87 3.13 56.52
CA LYS A 31 -10.98 1.92 55.69
C LYS A 31 -12.42 1.61 55.23
N MET A 32 -12.50 1.05 54.01
CA MET A 32 -13.51 0.13 53.43
C MET A 32 -14.93 0.69 53.19
N VAL A 33 -15.61 0.45 52.05
CA VAL A 33 -16.13 -0.85 51.55
C VAL A 33 -16.34 -0.85 50.01
N ASN A 34 -16.16 -2.04 49.42
CA ASN A 34 -16.29 -2.46 48.02
C ASN A 34 -17.49 -1.95 47.20
N GLY A 35 -17.23 -1.70 45.91
CA GLY A 35 -18.21 -1.67 44.82
C GLY A 35 -17.58 -2.04 43.46
N THR A 36 -17.81 -3.28 43.01
CA THR A 36 -17.70 -3.83 41.64
C THR A 36 -16.44 -3.55 40.80
N LYS A 37 -15.48 -4.50 40.86
CA LYS A 37 -14.47 -4.74 39.82
C LYS A 37 -15.11 -5.37 38.59
N GLU A 38 -15.23 -4.62 37.49
CA GLU A 38 -15.32 -5.22 36.16
C GLU A 38 -13.99 -5.94 35.85
N LYS A 39 -14.09 -7.23 35.56
CA LYS A 39 -12.96 -8.06 35.16
C LYS A 39 -12.54 -7.66 33.73
N LYS A 40 -11.38 -7.01 33.59
CA LYS A 40 -10.65 -6.98 32.32
C LYS A 40 -10.38 -8.43 31.85
N PRO A 41 -10.54 -8.76 30.56
CA PRO A 41 -10.22 -10.09 30.06
C PRO A 41 -8.72 -10.34 30.18
N ASN A 42 -8.33 -11.34 30.98
CA ASN A 42 -6.95 -11.74 31.13
C ASN A 42 -6.58 -12.65 29.94
N ILE A 43 -5.95 -12.08 28.92
CA ILE A 43 -5.59 -12.69 27.62
C ILE A 43 -4.63 -13.91 27.77
N PHE A 44 -4.03 -14.09 28.94
CA PHE A 44 -2.96 -15.05 29.22
C PHE A 44 -3.32 -16.54 29.24
N ARG A 45 -4.60 -16.95 29.21
CA ARG A 45 -4.95 -18.38 29.44
C ARG A 45 -5.09 -19.26 28.21
N LYS A 46 -5.04 -18.73 26.98
CA LYS A 46 -5.28 -19.54 25.76
C LYS A 46 -4.03 -20.13 25.08
N ILE A 47 -2.81 -19.76 25.48
CA ILE A 47 -1.55 -20.22 24.85
C ILE A 47 -0.84 -21.31 25.69
N ILE A 48 -1.58 -22.11 26.46
CA ILE A 48 -1.00 -23.22 27.24
C ILE A 48 -1.51 -24.54 26.66
N ARG A 49 -0.84 -25.06 25.63
CA ARG A 49 -0.86 -26.50 25.31
C ARG A 49 0.57 -27.01 25.26
N ARG A 50 0.95 -27.81 26.27
CA ARG A 50 2.23 -28.54 26.32
C ARG A 50 2.27 -29.59 25.21
N PRO A 51 3.33 -29.70 24.39
CA PRO A 51 3.53 -30.87 23.54
C PRO A 51 3.97 -32.09 24.38
N LYS A 52 3.59 -33.30 23.95
CA LYS A 52 4.02 -34.56 24.56
C LYS A 52 5.51 -34.81 24.26
N LYS A 53 6.26 -35.26 25.28
CA LYS A 53 7.68 -35.61 25.21
C LYS A 53 7.95 -36.70 24.16
N THR A 54 8.80 -36.40 23.18
CA THR A 54 9.59 -37.40 22.44
C THR A 54 11.07 -37.09 22.59
N GLN A 55 11.88 -38.15 22.72
CA GLN A 55 13.29 -38.14 23.14
C GLN A 55 14.20 -37.28 22.24
N GLN A 56 15.10 -36.53 22.86
CA GLN A 56 16.17 -35.75 22.21
C GLN A 56 17.39 -36.63 21.88
N PRO A 57 18.06 -36.42 20.74
CA PRO A 57 19.49 -36.73 20.59
C PRO A 57 20.34 -35.60 21.18
N LYS A 58 21.41 -35.95 21.90
CA LYS A 58 22.40 -35.03 22.46
C LYS A 58 23.18 -34.34 21.34
N VAL A 59 23.17 -33.01 21.31
CA VAL A 59 24.21 -32.19 20.67
C VAL A 59 24.86 -31.33 21.76
N SER A 60 26.18 -31.41 21.84
CA SER A 60 27.02 -30.72 22.82
C SER A 60 27.17 -29.24 22.46
N GLY A 61 26.96 -28.35 23.44
CA GLY A 61 27.47 -26.99 23.39
C GLY A 61 26.53 -25.92 22.84
N THR A 62 25.33 -25.79 23.40
CA THR A 62 24.56 -24.53 23.32
C THR A 62 23.76 -24.42 24.62
N ILE A 63 23.81 -23.27 25.30
CA ILE A 63 23.00 -23.00 26.48
C ILE A 63 21.55 -22.95 26.00
N ILE A 64 20.80 -24.04 26.16
CA ILE A 64 19.38 -24.11 25.84
C ILE A 64 18.64 -23.46 27.01
N ALA A 65 18.23 -22.21 26.84
CA ALA A 65 17.33 -21.53 27.77
C ALA A 65 16.06 -22.38 27.98
N THR A 66 15.58 -22.48 29.21
CA THR A 66 14.40 -23.26 29.54
C THR A 66 13.13 -22.60 28.97
N PRO A 67 12.06 -23.34 28.66
CA PRO A 67 10.80 -22.76 28.21
C PRO A 67 10.21 -21.69 29.15
N ALA A 68 10.52 -21.76 30.45
CA ALA A 68 10.11 -20.76 31.42
C ALA A 68 10.88 -19.43 31.26
N GLU A 69 12.19 -19.49 31.03
CA GLU A 69 13.03 -18.31 30.78
C GLU A 69 12.70 -17.66 29.44
N ILE A 70 12.39 -18.46 28.41
CA ILE A 70 11.87 -17.96 27.13
C ILE A 70 10.54 -17.26 27.35
N ASN A 71 9.59 -17.87 28.09
CA ASN A 71 8.30 -17.25 28.38
C ASN A 71 8.41 -15.96 29.18
N GLU A 72 9.35 -15.86 30.13
CA GLU A 72 9.60 -14.64 30.90
C GLU A 72 10.29 -13.57 30.07
N ALA A 73 11.27 -13.93 29.24
CA ALA A 73 11.95 -13.00 28.33
C ALA A 73 10.99 -12.48 27.26
N THR A 74 10.14 -13.34 26.70
CA THR A 74 9.05 -12.99 25.80
C THR A 74 8.07 -12.08 26.54
N ALA A 75 7.54 -12.45 27.71
CA ALA A 75 6.63 -11.59 28.46
C ALA A 75 7.23 -10.20 28.78
N LYS A 76 8.50 -10.12 29.22
CA LYS A 76 9.21 -8.85 29.45
C LYS A 76 9.50 -8.07 28.16
N LEU A 77 9.66 -8.74 27.02
CA LEU A 77 9.79 -8.10 25.73
C LEU A 77 8.46 -7.50 25.29
N PHE A 78 7.37 -8.26 25.45
CA PHE A 78 6.02 -7.80 25.18
C PHE A 78 5.61 -6.63 26.07
N THR A 79 5.89 -6.68 27.38
CA THR A 79 5.67 -5.52 28.27
C THR A 79 6.51 -4.32 27.87
N ARG A 80 7.77 -4.51 27.43
CA ARG A 80 8.61 -3.42 26.93
C ARG A 80 8.19 -2.89 25.57
N LEU A 81 7.64 -3.73 24.69
CA LEU A 81 7.06 -3.32 23.42
C LEU A 81 5.75 -2.55 23.66
N GLU A 82 4.91 -3.04 24.57
CA GLU A 82 3.77 -2.31 25.08
C GLU A 82 4.22 -0.98 25.67
N GLU A 83 5.22 -0.89 26.54
CA GLU A 83 5.67 0.42 27.08
C GLU A 83 6.27 1.33 25.98
N ARG A 84 7.15 0.80 25.13
CA ARG A 84 7.85 1.56 24.08
C ARG A 84 6.91 2.11 23.02
N TYR A 85 5.91 1.32 22.64
CA TYR A 85 4.96 1.73 21.63
C TYR A 85 3.66 2.26 22.21
N ALA A 86 3.26 1.93 23.45
CA ALA A 86 2.08 2.51 24.08
C ALA A 86 2.27 3.99 24.39
N ASP A 87 3.48 4.50 24.58
CA ASP A 87 3.64 5.95 24.72
C ASP A 87 3.52 6.67 23.38
N SER A 88 4.00 6.08 22.27
CA SER A 88 3.73 6.58 20.91
C SER A 88 2.24 6.43 20.53
N PHE A 89 1.64 5.29 20.85
CA PHE A 89 0.24 4.97 20.53
C PHE A 89 -0.75 5.70 21.44
N ARG A 90 -0.41 5.97 22.72
CA ARG A 90 -1.21 6.81 23.63
C ARG A 90 -0.97 8.29 23.39
N ALA A 91 0.25 8.75 23.10
CA ALA A 91 0.51 10.15 22.73
C ALA A 91 -0.21 10.56 21.44
N GLN A 92 -0.37 9.63 20.50
CA GLN A 92 -1.18 9.82 19.28
C GLN A 92 -2.65 9.40 19.45
N GLY A 93 -2.99 8.74 20.55
CA GLY A 93 -4.32 8.38 21.01
C GLY A 93 -5.06 7.32 20.18
N PHE A 94 -4.35 6.34 19.64
CA PHE A 94 -4.91 5.15 18.96
C PHE A 94 -5.52 4.13 19.95
N GLU A 95 -6.16 4.56 21.04
CA GLU A 95 -6.78 3.64 22.03
C GLU A 95 -8.20 4.08 22.45
N ALA A 96 -8.82 5.02 21.73
CA ALA A 96 -10.16 5.47 22.08
C ALA A 96 -11.22 4.49 21.55
N ASP A 97 -12.02 3.95 22.47
CA ASP A 97 -13.28 3.27 22.16
C ASP A 97 -14.42 4.23 22.51
N ARG A 98 -14.96 4.94 21.51
CA ARG A 98 -16.05 5.90 21.74
C ARG A 98 -17.10 5.80 20.62
N PRO A 99 -18.39 5.92 20.97
CA PRO A 99 -19.43 6.00 19.96
C PRO A 99 -19.26 7.27 19.12
N CYS A 100 -19.51 7.16 17.81
CA CYS A 100 -19.57 8.31 16.90
C CYS A 100 -20.62 9.29 17.41
N ILE A 101 -20.21 10.55 17.63
CA ILE A 101 -21.11 11.61 18.10
C ILE A 101 -21.52 12.42 16.87
N PRO A 102 -22.82 12.48 16.51
CA PRO A 102 -23.27 13.34 15.43
C PRO A 102 -22.82 14.79 15.67
N ARG A 103 -22.04 15.33 14.73
CA ARG A 103 -21.49 16.68 14.83
C ARG A 103 -22.32 17.65 13.99
N LYS A 104 -22.43 18.89 14.46
CA LYS A 104 -22.83 19.99 13.57
C LYS A 104 -21.75 20.18 12.52
N PHE A 105 -22.14 20.57 11.31
CA PHE A 105 -21.21 20.70 10.19
C PHE A 105 -20.10 21.72 10.46
N GLU A 106 -20.40 22.82 11.16
CA GLU A 106 -19.39 23.82 11.54
C GLU A 106 -18.35 23.23 12.49
N THR A 107 -18.78 22.39 13.44
CA THR A 107 -17.88 21.69 14.36
C THR A 107 -17.04 20.65 13.61
N GLN A 108 -17.66 19.89 12.70
CA GLN A 108 -16.94 18.95 11.84
C GLN A 108 -15.85 19.68 11.05
N ARG A 109 -16.20 20.73 10.31
CA ARG A 109 -15.25 21.52 9.52
C ARG A 109 -14.13 22.13 10.37
N ALA A 110 -14.42 22.53 11.62
CA ALA A 110 -13.43 23.05 12.54
C ALA A 110 -12.45 21.98 13.06
N LEU A 111 -12.88 20.71 13.15
CA LEU A 111 -12.05 19.60 13.61
C LEU A 111 -11.12 19.06 12.50
N TYR A 112 -11.60 18.98 11.27
CA TYR A 112 -10.80 18.51 10.13
C TYR A 112 -9.94 19.65 9.57
N GLN A 113 -8.77 19.85 10.16
CA GLN A 113 -7.80 20.86 9.75
C GLN A 113 -6.67 20.23 8.91
N TRP A 114 -6.22 20.95 7.89
CA TRP A 114 -5.08 20.55 7.06
C TRP A 114 -3.76 20.70 7.81
N ALA A 115 -2.92 19.67 7.72
CA ALA A 115 -1.47 19.78 7.87
C ALA A 115 -0.86 19.81 6.47
N LEU A 116 -0.26 20.94 6.10
CA LEU A 116 0.34 21.15 4.78
C LEU A 116 1.81 20.69 4.76
N PRO A 117 2.37 20.38 3.58
CA PRO A 117 3.80 20.11 3.44
C PRO A 117 4.64 21.22 4.09
N GLY A 118 5.63 20.82 4.90
CA GLY A 118 6.47 21.73 5.70
C GLY A 118 5.92 22.11 7.07
N SER A 119 4.68 21.73 7.41
CA SER A 119 4.14 21.85 8.77
C SER A 119 4.52 20.69 9.71
N THR A 120 5.11 19.63 9.14
CA THR A 120 5.69 18.49 9.85
C THR A 120 7.16 18.34 9.46
N THR A 121 7.97 17.81 10.37
CA THR A 121 9.34 17.39 10.09
C THR A 121 9.45 15.91 10.45
N PRO A 122 9.71 15.02 9.47
CA PRO A 122 9.87 15.26 8.04
C PRO A 122 8.55 15.64 7.32
N PRO A 123 8.62 16.24 6.10
CA PRO A 123 7.43 16.70 5.39
C PRO A 123 6.66 15.56 4.73
N TYR A 124 5.33 15.62 4.80
CA TYR A 124 4.40 14.74 4.08
C TYR A 124 3.47 15.55 3.19
N PRO A 125 2.77 14.91 2.23
CA PRO A 125 1.65 15.52 1.52
C PRO A 125 0.59 16.08 2.47
N PRO A 126 -0.33 16.95 1.98
CA PRO A 126 -1.45 17.43 2.77
C PRO A 126 -2.20 16.27 3.44
N HIS A 127 -2.49 16.40 4.73
CA HIS A 127 -3.15 15.34 5.49
C HIS A 127 -3.93 15.92 6.68
N LEU A 128 -4.60 15.05 7.44
CA LEU A 128 -5.33 15.48 8.63
C LEU A 128 -4.38 15.86 9.76
N LYS A 129 -4.45 17.11 10.23
CA LYS A 129 -3.57 17.64 11.28
C LYS A 129 -3.74 16.91 12.61
N TRP A 130 -4.99 16.63 13.00
CA TRP A 130 -5.32 15.91 14.21
C TRP A 130 -6.54 15.04 13.97
N ILE A 131 -6.44 13.74 14.25
CA ILE A 131 -7.60 12.86 14.20
C ILE A 131 -8.52 13.22 15.37
N PRO A 132 -9.80 13.59 15.11
CA PRO A 132 -10.78 13.81 16.18
C PRO A 132 -10.90 12.58 17.07
N LEU A 133 -11.11 12.78 18.38
CA LEU A 133 -11.00 11.71 19.37
C LEU A 133 -11.95 10.53 19.14
N ASP A 134 -13.14 10.79 18.61
CA ASP A 134 -14.19 9.84 18.26
C ASP A 134 -13.99 9.17 16.89
N ASP A 135 -13.04 9.65 16.08
CA ASP A 135 -12.64 9.02 14.80
C ASP A 135 -11.34 8.19 14.94
N ARG A 136 -10.70 8.21 16.12
CA ARG A 136 -9.48 7.44 16.37
C ARG A 136 -9.84 5.97 16.52
N VAL A 137 -9.19 5.13 15.71
CA VAL A 137 -9.32 3.68 15.81
C VAL A 137 -8.01 3.08 16.28
N GLY A 138 -8.09 2.19 17.26
CA GLY A 138 -6.90 1.55 17.81
C GLY A 138 -6.32 0.43 16.96
N LEU A 139 -5.01 0.25 17.07
CA LEU A 139 -4.26 -0.67 16.20
C LEU A 139 -4.73 -2.11 16.28
N LEU A 140 -5.22 -2.58 17.43
CA LEU A 140 -5.76 -3.94 17.58
C LEU A 140 -7.11 -4.15 16.87
N LYS A 141 -7.80 -3.05 16.51
CA LYS A 141 -8.98 -3.11 15.63
C LYS A 141 -8.58 -3.00 14.16
N ILE A 142 -7.41 -2.46 13.88
CA ILE A 142 -6.88 -2.26 12.53
C ILE A 142 -6.18 -3.54 12.06
N PHE A 143 -5.17 -4.00 12.80
CA PHE A 143 -4.28 -5.09 12.44
C PHE A 143 -4.61 -6.38 13.18
N ASN A 144 -4.29 -7.51 12.55
CA ASN A 144 -4.24 -8.79 13.23
C ASN A 144 -3.19 -8.76 14.35
N LEU A 145 -3.59 -9.09 15.59
CA LEU A 145 -2.74 -9.01 16.77
C LEU A 145 -1.41 -9.78 16.62
N LYS A 146 -1.43 -11.00 16.08
CA LYS A 146 -0.21 -11.81 15.91
C LYS A 146 0.73 -11.13 14.92
N ARG A 147 0.23 -10.69 13.77
CA ARG A 147 1.02 -10.03 12.73
C ARG A 147 1.62 -8.71 13.23
N LEU A 148 0.82 -7.91 13.95
CA LEU A 148 1.26 -6.64 14.53
C LEU A 148 2.40 -6.84 15.54
N VAL A 149 2.30 -7.87 16.36
CA VAL A 149 3.33 -8.25 17.32
C VAL A 149 4.61 -8.69 16.62
N ASP A 150 4.51 -9.61 15.66
CA ASP A 150 5.66 -10.12 14.90
C ASP A 150 6.40 -8.96 14.20
N PHE A 151 5.65 -8.05 13.57
CA PHE A 151 6.19 -6.84 12.97
C PHE A 151 6.83 -5.91 14.00
N SER A 152 6.18 -5.65 15.14
CA SER A 152 6.71 -4.76 16.18
C SER A 152 8.03 -5.28 16.76
N VAL A 153 8.18 -6.61 16.90
CA VAL A 153 9.44 -7.24 17.29
C VAL A 153 10.51 -7.01 16.20
N SER A 154 10.14 -7.11 14.92
CA SER A 154 11.08 -6.90 13.80
C SER A 154 11.69 -5.49 13.77
N LEU A 155 10.98 -4.48 14.29
CA LEU A 155 11.42 -3.10 14.34
C LEU A 155 12.40 -2.79 15.50
N LEU A 156 12.63 -3.74 16.40
CA LEU A 156 13.56 -3.53 17.50
C LEU A 156 14.99 -3.29 16.99
N PRO A 157 15.74 -2.32 17.55
CA PRO A 157 17.14 -2.06 17.19
C PRO A 157 18.04 -3.29 17.34
N ARG A 158 17.68 -4.18 18.26
CA ARG A 158 18.33 -5.47 18.47
C ARG A 158 17.31 -6.47 18.97
N ILE A 159 17.05 -7.51 18.17
CA ILE A 159 16.22 -8.65 18.56
C ILE A 159 17.13 -9.68 19.24
N PRO A 160 16.82 -10.14 20.47
CA PRO A 160 17.58 -11.23 21.09
C PRO A 160 17.57 -12.48 20.18
N PRO A 161 18.71 -13.15 19.95
CA PRO A 161 18.80 -14.27 19.00
C PRO A 161 17.79 -15.40 19.28
N GLU A 162 17.54 -15.70 20.55
CA GLU A 162 16.57 -16.73 20.96
C GLU A 162 15.15 -16.35 20.56
N ILE A 163 14.80 -15.06 20.68
CA ILE A 163 13.49 -14.53 20.31
C ILE A 163 13.37 -14.44 18.78
N SER A 164 14.41 -13.99 18.10
CA SER A 164 14.47 -13.96 16.63
C SER A 164 14.29 -15.37 16.05
N TYR A 165 15.01 -16.36 16.59
CA TYR A 165 14.90 -17.75 16.15
C TYR A 165 13.54 -18.38 16.49
N LEU A 166 12.97 -18.04 17.64
CA LEU A 166 11.63 -18.51 18.03
C LEU A 166 10.54 -17.99 17.08
N LEU A 167 10.59 -16.71 16.71
CA LEU A 167 9.54 -16.06 15.92
C LEU A 167 9.75 -16.20 14.41
N PHE A 168 11.00 -16.14 13.95
CA PHE A 168 11.33 -16.02 12.52
C PHE A 168 12.30 -17.11 12.02
N GLY A 169 12.87 -17.90 12.92
CA GLY A 169 13.93 -18.85 12.59
C GLY A 169 15.22 -18.17 12.11
N ASP A 170 15.84 -18.73 11.06
CA ASP A 170 17.07 -18.21 10.42
C ASP A 170 16.89 -18.19 8.89
N PRO A 171 16.11 -17.21 8.35
CA PRO A 171 15.68 -17.19 6.96
C PRO A 171 16.76 -16.71 5.98
N CYS A 172 17.83 -16.06 6.45
CA CYS A 172 18.78 -15.31 5.62
C CYS A 172 20.16 -15.96 5.45
N ASN A 173 20.53 -16.96 6.27
CA ASN A 173 21.85 -17.57 6.25
C ASN A 173 21.93 -18.72 5.20
N GLY A 174 22.05 -18.36 3.92
CA GLY A 174 22.25 -19.29 2.81
C GLY A 174 23.34 -18.79 1.87
N THR A 175 24.19 -19.70 1.38
CA THR A 175 25.32 -19.39 0.48
C THR A 175 24.98 -19.60 -0.99
N THR A 176 23.85 -20.26 -1.27
CA THR A 176 23.29 -20.49 -2.61
C THR A 176 21.78 -20.21 -2.61
N MET A 177 21.19 -19.94 -3.77
CA MET A 177 19.74 -19.77 -3.94
C MET A 177 18.99 -21.03 -3.56
N GLY A 178 19.52 -22.20 -3.94
CA GLY A 178 18.93 -23.49 -3.59
C GLY A 178 18.92 -23.75 -2.06
N GLU A 179 19.89 -23.22 -1.31
CA GLU A 179 19.87 -23.25 0.15
C GLU A 179 18.79 -22.32 0.73
N LEU A 180 18.64 -21.11 0.20
CA LEU A 180 17.59 -20.17 0.63
C LEU A 180 16.18 -20.75 0.38
N GLU A 181 15.97 -21.40 -0.76
CA GLU A 181 14.72 -22.10 -1.08
C GLU A 181 14.43 -23.24 -0.10
N LYS A 182 15.42 -24.12 0.15
CA LYS A 182 15.29 -25.22 1.12
C LYS A 182 15.02 -24.70 2.52
N LYS A 183 15.66 -23.61 2.93
CA LYS A 183 15.44 -22.98 4.23
C LYS A 183 14.02 -22.44 4.36
N MET A 184 13.53 -21.74 3.35
CA MET A 184 12.14 -21.26 3.35
C MET A 184 11.15 -22.42 3.51
N MET A 185 11.34 -23.51 2.74
CA MET A 185 10.51 -24.72 2.87
C MET A 185 10.61 -25.37 4.26
N ALA A 186 11.80 -25.40 4.86
CA ALA A 186 12.01 -25.93 6.20
C ALA A 186 11.33 -25.07 7.28
N LEU A 187 11.47 -23.74 7.19
CA LEU A 187 10.80 -22.81 8.10
C LEU A 187 9.28 -22.95 8.03
N GLN A 188 8.72 -23.18 6.83
CA GLN A 188 7.29 -23.38 6.66
C GLN A 188 6.83 -24.65 7.36
N LYS A 189 7.58 -25.75 7.21
CA LYS A 189 7.29 -27.03 7.87
C LYS A 189 7.35 -26.93 9.39
N ASP A 190 8.22 -26.09 9.92
CA ASP A 190 8.43 -25.90 11.35
C ASP A 190 7.47 -24.87 11.98
N ASP A 191 6.52 -24.31 11.21
CA ASP A 191 5.63 -23.20 11.63
C ASP A 191 6.41 -21.96 12.10
N LYS A 192 7.57 -21.72 11.46
CA LYS A 192 8.49 -20.61 11.72
C LYS A 192 8.72 -19.70 10.51
N ASN A 193 8.09 -20.02 9.38
CA ASN A 193 8.05 -19.09 8.25
C ASN A 193 7.07 -17.96 8.55
N ILE A 194 7.07 -16.99 7.65
CA ILE A 194 6.24 -15.81 7.75
C ILE A 194 4.80 -16.19 7.45
N GLY A 195 4.06 -16.44 8.53
CA GLY A 195 2.70 -16.94 8.44
C GLY A 195 2.63 -18.36 7.90
N THR A 196 1.43 -18.75 7.47
CA THR A 196 1.14 -20.06 6.87
C THR A 196 0.74 -19.96 5.39
N GLU A 197 0.73 -18.73 4.87
CA GLU A 197 0.23 -18.39 3.55
C GLU A 197 1.19 -18.83 2.43
N PRO A 198 0.65 -19.07 1.22
CA PRO A 198 1.47 -19.34 0.05
C PRO A 198 2.46 -18.21 -0.25
N SER A 199 3.61 -18.58 -0.79
CA SER A 199 4.62 -17.64 -1.25
C SER A 199 5.24 -18.11 -2.56
N ILE A 200 5.68 -17.16 -3.38
CA ILE A 200 6.24 -17.40 -4.71
C ILE A 200 7.49 -18.30 -4.64
N GLY A 201 8.24 -18.24 -3.55
CA GLY A 201 9.44 -19.07 -3.34
C GLY A 201 9.16 -20.58 -3.25
N TYR A 202 7.88 -21.00 -3.16
CA TYR A 202 7.50 -22.42 -3.25
C TYR A 202 7.49 -22.95 -4.69
N ARG A 203 7.53 -22.07 -5.69
CA ARG A 203 7.68 -22.47 -7.08
C ARG A 203 9.13 -22.84 -7.36
N LYS A 204 9.35 -23.87 -8.18
CA LYS A 204 10.71 -24.24 -8.63
C LYS A 204 11.28 -23.30 -9.69
N ASP A 205 10.42 -22.52 -10.33
CA ASP A 205 10.70 -21.64 -11.47
C ASP A 205 10.43 -20.16 -11.13
N TRP A 206 10.43 -19.77 -9.85
CA TRP A 206 10.11 -18.41 -9.41
C TRP A 206 10.99 -17.34 -10.08
N TYR A 207 12.22 -17.70 -10.43
CA TYR A 207 13.20 -16.85 -11.11
C TYR A 207 12.98 -16.75 -12.62
N SER A 208 12.04 -17.51 -13.20
CA SER A 208 11.87 -17.57 -14.65
C SER A 208 11.40 -16.26 -15.26
N ASP A 209 11.64 -16.05 -16.55
CA ASP A 209 11.19 -14.89 -17.32
C ASP A 209 9.67 -14.74 -17.29
N ALA A 210 8.95 -15.87 -17.42
CA ALA A 210 7.49 -15.91 -17.39
C ALA A 210 6.96 -15.43 -16.02
N VAL A 211 7.50 -15.96 -14.92
CA VAL A 211 7.06 -15.56 -13.57
C VAL A 211 7.48 -14.13 -13.22
N PHE A 212 8.65 -13.68 -13.68
CA PHE A 212 9.08 -12.29 -13.55
C PHE A 212 8.14 -11.32 -14.27
N ALA A 213 7.88 -11.54 -15.56
CA ALA A 213 7.08 -10.62 -16.36
C ALA A 213 5.61 -10.63 -15.93
N GLN A 214 5.07 -11.79 -15.55
CA GLN A 214 3.69 -11.93 -15.08
C GLN A 214 3.38 -11.07 -13.84
N GLN A 215 4.39 -10.73 -13.02
CA GLN A 215 4.22 -9.81 -11.89
C GLN A 215 3.74 -8.41 -12.31
N TYR A 216 4.03 -7.96 -13.53
CA TYR A 216 3.51 -6.68 -14.06
C TYR A 216 2.04 -6.74 -14.49
N PHE A 217 1.45 -7.93 -14.56
CA PHE A 217 0.03 -8.13 -14.88
C PHE A 217 -0.80 -8.55 -13.67
N THR A 218 -0.24 -9.35 -12.78
CA THR A 218 -0.98 -9.95 -11.64
C THR A 218 -0.19 -9.95 -10.33
N GLY A 219 0.92 -9.22 -10.26
CA GLY A 219 1.68 -9.02 -9.03
C GLY A 219 1.15 -7.84 -8.20
N PRO A 220 1.92 -7.38 -7.21
CA PRO A 220 1.53 -6.25 -6.35
C PRO A 220 1.48 -4.90 -7.10
N ASN A 221 2.14 -4.80 -8.25
CA ASN A 221 2.08 -3.61 -9.12
C ASN A 221 1.62 -3.97 -10.54
N PRO A 222 0.32 -4.21 -10.75
CA PRO A 222 -0.23 -4.53 -12.06
C PRO A 222 -0.65 -3.28 -12.85
N SER A 223 -0.58 -2.08 -12.26
CA SER A 223 -1.20 -0.86 -12.81
C SER A 223 -0.22 0.11 -13.45
N SER A 224 1.09 -0.14 -13.40
CA SER A 224 2.09 0.82 -13.89
C SER A 224 2.71 0.53 -15.25
N ILE A 225 2.64 -0.73 -15.73
CA ILE A 225 3.17 -1.09 -17.05
C ILE A 225 2.40 -0.35 -18.13
N THR A 226 3.12 0.19 -19.12
CA THR A 226 2.54 0.98 -20.22
C THR A 226 3.10 0.54 -21.57
N LEU A 227 2.39 0.85 -22.65
CA LEU A 227 2.92 0.72 -24.00
C LEU A 227 4.24 1.51 -24.11
N ALA A 228 5.23 0.92 -24.78
CA ALA A 228 6.52 1.55 -25.00
C ALA A 228 6.36 2.73 -25.97
N SER A 229 6.87 3.90 -25.59
CA SER A 229 6.92 5.05 -26.50
C SER A 229 7.93 4.80 -27.62
N GLN A 230 7.75 5.47 -28.76
CA GLN A 230 8.72 5.39 -29.87
C GLN A 230 10.13 5.77 -29.40
N THR A 231 10.26 6.74 -28.50
CA THR A 231 11.55 7.13 -27.91
C THR A 231 12.24 5.98 -27.18
N TRP A 232 11.50 5.20 -26.39
CA TRP A 232 12.07 4.03 -25.71
C TRP A 232 12.45 2.94 -26.70
N ILE A 233 11.60 2.65 -27.69
CA ILE A 233 11.87 1.65 -28.73
C ILE A 233 13.18 2.00 -29.47
N GLU A 234 13.34 3.24 -29.93
CA GLU A 234 14.55 3.68 -30.64
C GLU A 234 15.81 3.64 -29.74
N ARG A 235 15.69 3.97 -28.46
CA ARG A 235 16.81 3.84 -27.50
C ARG A 235 17.27 2.39 -27.35
N PHE A 236 16.34 1.44 -27.22
CA PHE A 236 16.69 0.02 -27.13
C PHE A 236 17.23 -0.53 -28.46
N LYS A 237 16.67 -0.11 -29.60
CA LYS A 237 17.22 -0.45 -30.94
C LYS A 237 18.67 -0.04 -31.09
N LYS A 238 18.99 1.21 -30.74
CA LYS A 238 20.36 1.75 -30.78
C LYS A 238 21.27 0.98 -29.82
N ALA A 239 20.84 0.75 -28.58
CA ALA A 239 21.64 0.00 -27.61
C ALA A 239 21.91 -1.45 -28.07
N ALA A 240 20.93 -2.10 -28.71
CA ALA A 240 21.12 -3.44 -29.28
C ALA A 240 22.13 -3.41 -30.44
N PHE A 241 22.06 -2.40 -31.31
CA PHE A 241 23.03 -2.19 -32.38
C PHE A 241 24.45 -1.96 -31.85
N ASP A 242 24.62 -1.06 -30.88
CA ASP A 242 25.91 -0.73 -30.27
C ASP A 242 26.54 -1.95 -29.55
N GLN A 243 25.71 -2.84 -28.99
CA GLN A 243 26.16 -4.10 -28.39
C GLN A 243 26.33 -5.24 -29.41
N SER A 244 26.16 -4.97 -30.72
CA SER A 244 26.19 -5.97 -31.79
C SER A 244 25.18 -7.12 -31.62
N ASN A 245 24.07 -6.89 -30.89
CA ASN A 245 22.99 -7.84 -30.72
C ASN A 245 22.01 -7.75 -31.90
N LYS A 246 22.38 -8.40 -33.00
CA LYS A 246 21.62 -8.38 -34.27
C LYS A 246 20.21 -8.96 -34.11
N GLU A 247 20.04 -9.95 -33.25
CA GLU A 247 18.77 -10.65 -33.05
C GLU A 247 17.72 -9.71 -32.43
N ILE A 248 18.04 -9.08 -31.30
CA ILE A 248 17.16 -8.08 -30.69
C ILE A 248 16.96 -6.88 -31.61
N HIS A 249 18.03 -6.37 -32.24
CA HIS A 249 17.92 -5.22 -33.14
C HIS A 249 16.93 -5.52 -34.28
N ASN A 250 17.05 -6.66 -34.96
CA ASN A 250 16.13 -7.08 -36.01
C ASN A 250 14.70 -7.30 -35.49
N LEU A 251 14.53 -7.89 -34.30
CA LEU A 251 13.22 -8.03 -33.67
C LEU A 251 12.56 -6.66 -33.47
N LEU A 252 13.27 -5.71 -32.88
CA LEU A 252 12.73 -4.37 -32.61
C LEU A 252 12.45 -3.56 -33.88
N GLU A 253 13.13 -3.85 -35.00
CA GLU A 253 12.81 -3.24 -36.31
C GLU A 253 11.53 -3.78 -36.93
N THR A 254 11.15 -5.03 -36.63
CA THR A 254 10.09 -5.73 -37.36
C THR A 254 8.84 -6.00 -36.54
N VAL A 255 8.97 -6.05 -35.21
CA VAL A 255 7.86 -6.30 -34.30
C VAL A 255 6.87 -5.14 -34.33
N ASN A 256 5.58 -5.44 -34.12
CA ASN A 256 4.56 -4.42 -33.97
C ASN A 256 4.88 -3.56 -32.73
N SER A 257 5.07 -2.26 -32.89
CA SER A 257 5.34 -1.37 -31.75
C SER A 257 4.22 -1.38 -30.70
N ASN A 258 2.98 -1.68 -31.10
CA ASN A 258 1.83 -1.83 -30.21
C ASN A 258 1.83 -3.13 -29.39
N SER A 259 2.84 -4.00 -29.55
CA SER A 259 3.06 -5.15 -28.67
C SER A 259 4.25 -4.96 -27.72
N LEU A 260 4.96 -3.83 -27.77
CA LEU A 260 6.06 -3.52 -26.87
C LEU A 260 5.56 -2.69 -25.67
N TYR A 261 5.94 -3.11 -24.48
CA TYR A 261 5.59 -2.47 -23.21
C TYR A 261 6.84 -2.10 -22.44
N VAL A 262 6.74 -1.11 -21.57
CA VAL A 262 7.80 -0.67 -20.68
C VAL A 262 7.30 -0.57 -19.25
N GLN A 263 8.11 -1.07 -18.32
CA GLN A 263 8.06 -0.68 -16.92
C GLN A 263 9.17 0.35 -16.70
N ASP A 264 8.81 1.64 -16.72
CA ASP A 264 9.75 2.76 -16.66
C ASP A 264 9.84 3.34 -15.25
N CYS A 265 11.01 3.23 -14.61
CA CYS A 265 11.32 3.88 -13.33
C CYS A 265 12.47 4.90 -13.45
N SER A 266 12.79 5.37 -14.67
CA SER A 266 13.89 6.30 -14.94
C SER A 266 13.74 7.66 -14.25
N PHE A 267 12.51 8.03 -13.85
CA PHE A 267 12.18 9.29 -13.19
C PHE A 267 12.60 9.35 -11.71
N PHE A 268 13.01 8.23 -11.10
CA PHE A 268 13.26 8.13 -9.66
C PHE A 268 14.20 9.19 -9.10
N ARG A 269 15.31 9.48 -9.79
CA ARG A 269 16.26 10.52 -9.34
C ARG A 269 15.61 11.90 -9.29
N GLY A 270 14.84 12.24 -10.32
CA GLY A 270 14.11 13.52 -10.38
C GLY A 270 13.11 13.66 -9.24
N TRP A 271 12.37 12.58 -8.93
CA TRP A 271 11.39 12.59 -7.83
C TRP A 271 12.05 12.57 -6.45
N ALA A 272 13.16 11.86 -6.30
CA ALA A 272 13.92 11.80 -5.05
C ALA A 272 14.78 13.04 -4.79
N GLY A 273 14.81 14.01 -5.71
CA GLY A 273 15.70 15.18 -5.62
C GLY A 273 17.20 14.83 -5.72
N ALA A 274 17.53 13.66 -6.25
CA ALA A 274 18.90 13.20 -6.44
C ALA A 274 19.50 13.76 -7.73
N SER A 275 20.83 13.96 -7.74
CA SER A 275 21.53 14.35 -8.97
C SER A 275 21.35 13.28 -10.05
N PRO A 276 21.15 13.65 -11.34
CA PRO A 276 20.87 12.68 -12.41
C PRO A 276 21.91 11.56 -12.59
N GLU A 277 23.16 11.78 -12.18
CA GLU A 277 24.26 10.82 -12.28
C GLU A 277 24.55 10.08 -10.97
N SER A 278 24.00 10.53 -9.83
CA SER A 278 24.37 9.99 -8.53
C SER A 278 23.88 8.57 -8.35
N THR A 279 24.65 7.78 -7.60
CA THR A 279 24.18 6.50 -7.08
C THR A 279 23.07 6.74 -6.05
N LEU A 280 21.95 6.03 -6.19
CA LEU A 280 20.89 5.98 -5.18
C LEU A 280 21.38 5.08 -4.05
N ILE A 281 21.67 5.67 -2.89
CA ILE A 281 22.30 4.99 -1.75
C ILE A 281 21.70 5.50 -0.44
N SER A 282 21.50 4.60 0.52
CA SER A 282 21.03 4.94 1.86
C SER A 282 22.07 5.71 2.68
N ASP A 283 21.64 6.42 3.72
CA ASP A 283 22.50 7.27 4.55
C ASP A 283 23.67 6.55 5.22
N ASN A 284 23.50 5.25 5.50
CA ASN A 284 24.56 4.41 6.08
C ASN A 284 25.53 3.82 5.04
N GLY A 285 25.33 4.09 3.75
CA GLY A 285 26.17 3.60 2.65
C GLY A 285 26.07 2.10 2.35
N LYS A 286 25.06 1.40 2.90
CA LYS A 286 24.95 -0.07 2.81
C LYS A 286 23.89 -0.57 1.83
N ARG A 287 22.87 0.23 1.52
CA ARG A 287 21.77 -0.15 0.63
C ARG A 287 21.77 0.71 -0.62
N PHE A 288 21.46 0.11 -1.75
CA PHE A 288 21.46 0.77 -3.04
C PHE A 288 20.11 0.58 -3.74
N GLY A 289 19.57 1.66 -4.27
CA GLY A 289 18.36 1.67 -5.09
C GLY A 289 18.68 1.57 -6.58
N CYS A 290 17.64 1.29 -7.37
CA CYS A 290 17.73 1.20 -8.83
C CYS A 290 16.63 2.07 -9.47
N ALA A 291 16.96 2.80 -10.55
CA ALA A 291 15.99 3.46 -11.43
C ALA A 291 15.84 2.67 -12.73
N SER A 292 15.37 1.42 -12.65
CA SER A 292 15.38 0.48 -13.77
C SER A 292 14.38 0.85 -14.87
N VAL A 293 14.66 0.42 -16.10
CA VAL A 293 13.70 0.46 -17.21
C VAL A 293 13.70 -0.91 -17.87
N THR A 294 12.53 -1.54 -17.94
CA THR A 294 12.37 -2.90 -18.45
C THR A 294 11.51 -2.90 -19.69
N LEU A 295 12.05 -3.37 -20.81
CA LEU A 295 11.34 -3.56 -22.08
C LEU A 295 10.75 -4.97 -22.13
N LEU A 296 9.46 -5.07 -22.44
CA LEU A 296 8.74 -6.33 -22.57
C LEU A 296 8.02 -6.41 -23.92
N HIS A 297 7.84 -7.63 -24.42
CA HIS A 297 7.07 -7.94 -25.62
C HIS A 297 5.86 -8.79 -25.25
N LEU A 298 4.66 -8.30 -25.55
CA LEU A 298 3.41 -9.03 -25.38
C LEU A 298 3.11 -9.87 -26.62
N ASN A 299 3.23 -11.18 -26.50
CA ASN A 299 3.00 -12.10 -27.62
C ASN A 299 1.49 -12.22 -27.92
N ALA A 300 1.18 -12.67 -29.14
CA ALA A 300 -0.21 -12.84 -29.59
C ALA A 300 -1.02 -13.82 -28.71
N ASP A 301 -0.34 -14.82 -28.16
CA ASP A 301 -0.92 -15.80 -27.24
C ASP A 301 -1.06 -15.29 -25.80
N GLY A 302 -0.62 -14.06 -25.50
CA GLY A 302 -0.80 -13.38 -24.21
C GLY A 302 0.38 -13.51 -23.23
N ASP A 303 1.45 -14.20 -23.62
CA ASP A 303 2.67 -14.27 -22.82
C ASP A 303 3.45 -12.94 -22.91
N LEU A 304 3.70 -12.33 -21.75
CA LEU A 304 4.55 -11.15 -21.64
C LEU A 304 6.00 -11.59 -21.44
N HIS A 305 6.89 -11.23 -22.36
CA HIS A 305 8.29 -11.66 -22.36
C HIS A 305 9.25 -10.50 -22.11
N PRO A 306 10.18 -10.57 -21.14
CA PRO A 306 11.15 -9.51 -20.91
C PRO A 306 12.29 -9.58 -21.93
N LEU A 307 12.53 -8.48 -22.66
CA LEU A 307 13.54 -8.39 -23.72
C LEU A 307 14.83 -7.70 -23.26
N ALA A 308 14.71 -6.66 -22.43
CA ALA A 308 15.87 -5.86 -22.01
C ALA A 308 15.61 -5.21 -20.66
N ILE A 309 16.68 -5.03 -19.88
CA ILE A 309 16.65 -4.30 -18.61
C ILE A 309 17.83 -3.33 -18.57
N ILE A 310 17.52 -2.07 -18.28
CA ILE A 310 18.47 -1.08 -17.80
C ILE A 310 18.51 -1.21 -16.28
N LEU A 311 19.68 -1.50 -15.69
CA LEU A 311 19.80 -1.75 -14.26
C LEU A 311 19.48 -0.52 -13.40
N ASP A 312 19.96 0.64 -13.85
CA ASP A 312 19.86 1.91 -13.15
C ASP A 312 20.04 3.02 -14.18
N TYR A 313 18.96 3.62 -14.65
CA TYR A 313 18.99 4.63 -15.70
C TYR A 313 19.58 5.95 -15.19
N ARG A 314 20.70 6.37 -15.78
CA ARG A 314 21.41 7.61 -15.48
C ARG A 314 21.55 8.42 -16.76
N LEU A 315 20.83 9.54 -16.87
CA LEU A 315 20.84 10.46 -18.03
C LEU A 315 20.47 9.86 -19.41
N SER A 316 21.21 8.86 -19.88
CA SER A 316 21.05 8.19 -21.18
C SER A 316 21.36 6.68 -21.08
N MET A 317 21.15 5.96 -22.19
CA MET A 317 21.50 4.53 -22.30
C MET A 317 23.01 4.31 -22.16
N GLU A 318 23.82 5.22 -22.69
CA GLU A 318 25.28 5.13 -22.76
C GLU A 318 25.95 5.24 -21.39
N SER A 319 25.39 6.05 -20.48
CA SER A 319 25.83 6.17 -19.09
C SER A 319 25.16 5.16 -18.15
N SER A 320 24.41 4.21 -18.69
CA SER A 320 23.68 3.18 -17.95
C SER A 320 24.12 1.77 -18.37
N VAL A 321 23.90 0.79 -17.50
CA VAL A 321 24.13 -0.63 -17.87
C VAL A 321 22.84 -1.23 -18.39
N THR A 322 22.81 -1.55 -19.68
CA THR A 322 21.70 -2.24 -20.36
C THR A 322 22.11 -3.65 -20.72
N ILE A 323 21.31 -4.64 -20.32
CA ILE A 323 21.46 -6.05 -20.71
C ILE A 323 20.22 -6.51 -21.48
N PHE A 324 20.45 -7.28 -22.53
CA PHE A 324 19.41 -7.93 -23.32
C PHE A 324 19.26 -9.39 -22.91
N ASN A 325 18.02 -9.86 -22.87
CA ASN A 325 17.73 -11.27 -22.64
C ASN A 325 18.34 -12.11 -23.77
N ARG A 326 18.90 -13.27 -23.44
CA ARG A 326 19.37 -14.25 -24.43
C ARG A 326 18.21 -14.92 -25.15
N ARG A 327 17.03 -14.93 -24.53
CA ARG A 327 15.78 -15.43 -25.08
C ARG A 327 14.99 -14.25 -25.61
N ILE A 328 14.51 -14.35 -26.84
CA ILE A 328 13.70 -13.30 -27.48
C ILE A 328 12.22 -13.69 -27.56
N ASN A 329 11.90 -14.95 -27.30
CA ASN A 329 10.55 -15.50 -27.30
C ASN A 329 10.30 -16.40 -26.06
N PRO A 330 9.07 -16.41 -25.49
CA PRO A 330 8.70 -17.33 -24.40
C PRO A 330 8.92 -18.82 -24.70
N GLN A 331 8.90 -19.20 -25.99
CA GLN A 331 9.08 -20.58 -26.45
C GLN A 331 10.54 -20.99 -26.64
N ASP A 332 11.49 -20.05 -26.54
CA ASP A 332 12.91 -20.38 -26.59
C ASP A 332 13.27 -21.31 -25.41
N PRO A 333 14.26 -22.22 -25.57
CA PRO A 333 14.66 -23.15 -24.51
C PRO A 333 14.92 -22.47 -23.17
N LYS A 334 14.37 -23.05 -22.10
CA LYS A 334 14.41 -22.50 -20.72
C LYS A 334 15.59 -23.01 -19.89
N ASP A 335 16.37 -23.95 -20.43
CA ASP A 335 17.39 -24.71 -19.70
C ASP A 335 18.44 -23.82 -19.00
N ASN A 336 18.71 -22.64 -19.57
CA ASN A 336 19.72 -21.72 -19.05
C ASN A 336 19.20 -20.70 -18.03
N GLU A 337 17.88 -20.57 -17.82
CA GLU A 337 17.31 -19.50 -16.99
C GLU A 337 17.77 -19.57 -15.52
N HIS A 338 17.94 -20.78 -15.00
CA HIS A 338 18.41 -21.00 -13.63
C HIS A 338 19.84 -20.47 -13.41
N GLU A 339 20.71 -20.65 -14.41
CA GLU A 339 22.14 -20.35 -14.33
C GLU A 339 22.53 -19.02 -15.00
N ASP A 340 21.58 -18.31 -15.61
CA ASP A 340 21.81 -16.98 -16.20
C ASP A 340 21.85 -15.89 -15.13
N TRP A 341 22.87 -15.95 -14.27
CA TRP A 341 23.06 -15.04 -13.15
C TRP A 341 23.13 -13.55 -13.53
N PRO A 342 23.77 -13.14 -14.63
CA PRO A 342 23.70 -11.75 -15.11
C PRO A 342 22.26 -11.28 -15.36
N TRP A 343 21.44 -12.13 -15.99
CA TRP A 343 20.05 -11.80 -16.27
C TRP A 343 19.16 -11.87 -15.02
N ARG A 344 19.37 -12.86 -14.14
CA ARG A 344 18.69 -12.94 -12.84
C ARG A 344 18.99 -11.71 -11.97
N TYR A 345 20.22 -11.22 -11.98
CA TYR A 345 20.60 -9.98 -11.30
C TYR A 345 19.86 -8.77 -11.89
N ALA A 346 19.74 -8.69 -13.22
CA ALA A 346 19.02 -7.61 -13.88
C ALA A 346 17.53 -7.60 -13.52
N LYS A 347 16.89 -8.78 -13.50
CA LYS A 347 15.50 -8.94 -13.02
C LYS A 347 15.35 -8.47 -11.57
N MET A 348 16.31 -8.78 -10.70
CA MET A 348 16.33 -8.27 -9.32
C MET A 348 16.40 -6.75 -9.25
N CYS A 349 17.26 -6.07 -10.03
CA CYS A 349 17.27 -4.60 -10.11
C CYS A 349 15.91 -4.03 -10.54
N SER A 350 15.28 -4.65 -11.53
CA SER A 350 13.95 -4.26 -11.99
C SER A 350 12.89 -4.41 -10.90
N LEU A 351 12.91 -5.52 -10.16
CA LEU A 351 11.97 -5.77 -9.07
C LEU A 351 12.22 -4.91 -7.82
N ILE A 352 13.46 -4.45 -7.59
CA ILE A 352 13.77 -3.43 -6.58
C ILE A 352 13.14 -2.09 -6.96
N SER A 353 13.29 -1.66 -8.21
CA SER A 353 12.61 -0.46 -8.70
C SER A 353 11.09 -0.59 -8.60
N ASP A 354 10.57 -1.76 -8.94
CA ASP A 354 9.14 -2.05 -8.83
C ASP A 354 8.66 -2.09 -7.37
N TRP A 355 9.49 -2.55 -6.42
CA TRP A 355 9.19 -2.47 -4.98
C TRP A 355 9.05 -1.00 -4.53
N THR A 356 10.01 -0.13 -4.88
CA THR A 356 9.94 1.29 -4.52
C THR A 356 8.71 1.96 -5.13
N ARG A 357 8.41 1.70 -6.41
CA ARG A 357 7.23 2.26 -7.08
C ARG A 357 5.93 1.73 -6.49
N HIS A 358 5.87 0.42 -6.23
CA HIS A 358 4.71 -0.21 -5.61
C HIS A 358 4.42 0.39 -4.24
N GLU A 359 5.38 0.34 -3.32
CA GLU A 359 5.14 0.73 -1.93
C GLU A 359 4.98 2.24 -1.77
N LEU A 360 5.83 3.06 -2.41
CA LEU A 360 5.85 4.50 -2.16
C LEU A 360 4.91 5.29 -3.08
N THR A 361 4.68 4.84 -4.30
CA THR A 361 3.77 5.51 -5.23
C THR A 361 2.38 4.87 -5.18
N ILE A 362 2.24 3.60 -5.56
CA ILE A 362 0.92 3.06 -5.88
C ILE A 362 0.15 2.68 -4.61
N HIS A 363 0.85 2.19 -3.59
CA HIS A 363 0.25 1.77 -2.33
C HIS A 363 0.13 2.96 -1.35
N LEU A 364 1.25 3.46 -0.83
CA LEU A 364 1.23 4.50 0.19
C LEU A 364 0.66 5.83 -0.33
N ASN A 365 1.11 6.29 -1.49
CA ASN A 365 0.68 7.60 -1.99
C ASN A 365 -0.71 7.54 -2.64
N ASP A 366 -0.85 6.77 -3.71
CA ASP A 366 -2.04 6.76 -4.56
C ASP A 366 -3.26 6.13 -3.89
N CYS A 367 -3.06 5.23 -2.91
CA CYS A 367 -4.17 4.69 -2.10
C CYS A 367 -4.32 5.41 -0.76
N HIS A 368 -3.28 5.46 0.08
CA HIS A 368 -3.47 6.01 1.42
C HIS A 368 -3.52 7.53 1.47
N PHE A 369 -2.50 8.23 0.95
CA PHE A 369 -2.44 9.69 1.09
C PHE A 369 -3.46 10.43 0.23
N VAL A 370 -3.75 9.94 -0.98
CA VAL A 370 -4.85 10.46 -1.80
C VAL A 370 -6.20 10.27 -1.09
N GLU A 371 -6.48 9.08 -0.53
CA GLU A 371 -7.74 8.81 0.19
C GLU A 371 -7.91 9.66 1.45
N GLU A 372 -6.84 9.95 2.17
CA GLU A 372 -6.92 10.85 3.33
C GLU A 372 -7.27 12.28 2.94
N VAL A 373 -6.74 12.79 1.83
CA VAL A 373 -7.11 14.11 1.32
C VAL A 373 -8.57 14.16 0.90
N ILE A 374 -9.08 13.09 0.26
CA ILE A 374 -10.50 12.94 -0.04
C ILE A 374 -11.33 13.03 1.25
N ALA A 375 -10.97 12.24 2.26
CA ALA A 375 -11.69 12.19 3.54
C ALA A 375 -11.69 13.55 4.25
N VAL A 376 -10.55 14.24 4.33
CA VAL A 376 -10.46 15.56 4.97
C VAL A 376 -11.26 16.60 4.19
N ALA A 377 -11.10 16.66 2.87
CA ALA A 377 -11.83 17.63 2.04
C ALA A 377 -13.34 17.40 2.11
N ALA A 378 -13.80 16.16 2.07
CA ALA A 378 -15.22 15.84 2.15
C ALA A 378 -15.82 16.16 3.53
N ASN A 379 -15.12 15.84 4.63
CA ASN A 379 -15.54 16.24 5.98
C ASN A 379 -15.62 17.76 6.16
N ARG A 380 -14.86 18.53 5.38
CA ARG A 380 -14.90 19.99 5.40
C ARG A 380 -15.95 20.60 4.46
N SER A 381 -16.53 19.80 3.56
CA SER A 381 -17.38 20.28 2.46
C SER A 381 -18.83 19.84 2.58
N PHE A 382 -19.09 18.71 3.23
CA PHE A 382 -20.42 18.12 3.30
C PHE A 382 -20.90 17.90 4.75
N PRO A 383 -22.15 18.28 5.09
CA PRO A 383 -22.78 17.80 6.32
C PRO A 383 -23.01 16.29 6.24
N SER A 384 -23.19 15.64 7.39
CA SER A 384 -23.26 14.17 7.49
C SER A 384 -24.48 13.54 6.80
N ASP A 385 -25.53 14.32 6.54
CA ASP A 385 -26.74 13.92 5.83
C ASP A 385 -26.68 14.20 4.32
N HIS A 386 -25.58 14.74 3.82
CA HIS A 386 -25.35 14.95 2.39
C HIS A 386 -25.11 13.63 1.66
N ILE A 387 -25.71 13.44 0.48
CA ILE A 387 -25.61 12.17 -0.27
C ILE A 387 -24.17 11.76 -0.58
N VAL A 388 -23.32 12.71 -0.99
CA VAL A 388 -21.90 12.44 -1.25
C VAL A 388 -21.18 11.94 0.01
N TYR A 389 -21.46 12.55 1.17
CA TYR A 389 -20.88 12.11 2.44
C TYR A 389 -21.35 10.71 2.82
N MET A 390 -22.66 10.44 2.72
CA MET A 390 -23.24 9.13 3.05
C MET A 390 -22.73 7.99 2.15
N ILE A 391 -22.38 8.29 0.90
CA ILE A 391 -21.75 7.31 0.01
C ILE A 391 -20.30 7.05 0.47
N LEU A 392 -19.52 8.10 0.72
CA LEU A 392 -18.07 7.99 0.90
C LEU A 392 -17.62 7.63 2.33
N GLU A 393 -18.32 8.07 3.37
CA GLU A 393 -17.91 7.90 4.77
C GLU A 393 -17.56 6.45 5.16
N PRO A 394 -18.33 5.42 4.75
CA PRO A 394 -17.98 4.03 5.03
C PRO A 394 -16.64 3.57 4.43
N HIS A 395 -16.19 4.21 3.35
CA HIS A 395 -14.95 3.90 2.64
C HIS A 395 -13.69 4.53 3.28
N TRP A 396 -13.84 5.33 4.35
CA TRP A 396 -12.72 5.89 5.12
C TRP A 396 -12.50 5.22 6.47
N PHE A 397 -13.28 4.17 6.76
CA PHE A 397 -13.20 3.48 8.03
C PHE A 397 -11.75 3.05 8.30
N LYS A 398 -11.22 3.45 9.47
CA LYS A 398 -9.82 3.29 9.95
C LYS A 398 -8.72 3.97 9.14
N THR A 399 -8.94 4.42 7.91
CA THR A 399 -7.91 4.96 7.01
C THR A 399 -7.11 6.10 7.64
N LEU A 400 -7.78 7.08 8.27
CA LEU A 400 -7.11 8.21 8.93
C LEU A 400 -6.14 7.76 10.04
N SER A 401 -6.54 6.76 10.83
CA SER A 401 -5.72 6.23 11.92
C SER A 401 -4.54 5.40 11.41
N VAL A 402 -4.77 4.58 10.37
CA VAL A 402 -3.70 3.83 9.68
C VAL A 402 -2.66 4.78 9.10
N ASN A 403 -3.08 5.84 8.41
CA ASN A 403 -2.17 6.77 7.76
C ASN A 403 -1.32 7.55 8.77
N ALA A 404 -1.91 7.97 9.89
CA ALA A 404 -1.16 8.58 10.97
C ALA A 404 -0.11 7.61 11.56
N ALA A 405 -0.47 6.35 11.77
CA ALA A 405 0.48 5.32 12.21
C ALA A 405 1.58 5.04 11.17
N ALA A 406 1.24 5.06 9.87
CA ALA A 406 2.19 4.90 8.78
C ALA A 406 3.22 6.04 8.76
N ARG A 407 2.78 7.29 8.88
CA ARG A 407 3.66 8.47 8.99
C ARG A 407 4.55 8.44 10.24
N ALA A 408 4.02 7.94 11.35
CA ALA A 408 4.72 7.89 12.62
C ALA A 408 5.69 6.71 12.76
N THR A 409 5.49 5.61 12.02
CA THR A 409 6.24 4.37 12.24
C THR A 409 6.66 3.71 10.94
N LEU A 410 5.75 3.40 10.00
CA LEU A 410 6.13 2.64 8.80
C LEU A 410 7.16 3.37 7.92
N VAL A 411 6.98 4.66 7.68
CA VAL A 411 7.96 5.40 6.87
C VAL A 411 9.31 5.56 7.59
N PRO A 412 9.38 6.13 8.81
CA PRO A 412 10.67 6.35 9.49
C PRO A 412 11.35 5.06 9.97
N GLU A 413 10.60 4.09 10.49
CA GLU A 413 11.18 2.92 11.17
C GLU A 413 11.33 1.70 10.26
N LEU A 414 10.66 1.67 9.10
CA LEU A 414 10.74 0.58 8.11
C LEU A 414 11.26 1.09 6.76
N VAL A 415 10.52 1.96 6.04
CA VAL A 415 10.89 2.40 4.68
C VAL A 415 12.31 2.98 4.64
N ASN A 416 12.62 3.92 5.53
CA ASN A 416 13.96 4.54 5.60
C ASN A 416 15.07 3.54 5.95
N LYS A 417 14.73 2.40 6.56
CA LYS A 417 15.70 1.36 6.95
C LYS A 417 15.91 0.27 5.92
N ILE A 418 14.95 0.05 5.01
CA ILE A 418 15.03 -1.04 4.03
C ILE A 418 15.17 -0.55 2.58
N ASN A 419 14.71 0.66 2.26
CA ASN A 419 14.86 1.21 0.91
C ASN A 419 16.33 1.59 0.64
N GLY A 420 16.70 1.58 -0.65
CA GLY A 420 18.02 1.95 -1.14
C GLY A 420 18.25 3.46 -1.30
N PHE A 421 17.32 4.30 -0.84
CA PHE A 421 17.41 5.76 -0.89
C PHE A 421 17.82 6.31 0.49
N SER A 422 18.37 7.53 0.53
CA SER A 422 18.49 8.27 1.79
C SER A 422 17.12 8.61 2.36
N GLU A 423 17.07 8.92 3.66
CA GLU A 423 15.85 9.38 4.31
C GLU A 423 15.26 10.61 3.62
N GLU A 424 16.08 11.62 3.32
CA GLU A 424 15.65 12.81 2.59
C GLU A 424 15.08 12.45 1.21
N GLN A 425 15.75 11.57 0.48
CA GLN A 425 15.30 11.11 -0.85
C GLN A 425 13.96 10.38 -0.78
N ASN A 426 13.69 9.58 0.26
CA ASN A 426 12.40 8.93 0.44
C ASN A 426 11.27 9.97 0.60
N TYR A 427 11.45 10.98 1.46
CA TYR A 427 10.44 12.02 1.65
C TYR A 427 10.21 12.88 0.40
N GLN A 428 11.29 13.27 -0.29
CA GLN A 428 11.16 13.98 -1.56
C GLN A 428 10.46 13.14 -2.62
N TYR A 429 10.76 11.84 -2.70
CA TYR A 429 10.09 10.92 -3.61
C TYR A 429 8.59 10.84 -3.31
N ILE A 430 8.19 10.69 -2.05
CA ILE A 430 6.78 10.66 -1.63
C ILE A 430 6.06 11.96 -2.01
N LEU A 431 6.65 13.13 -1.72
CA LEU A 431 6.08 14.43 -2.08
C LEU A 431 5.94 14.59 -3.60
N SER A 432 6.96 14.18 -4.35
CA SER A 432 6.93 14.20 -5.81
C SER A 432 5.87 13.27 -6.36
N SER A 433 5.75 12.06 -5.83
CA SER A 433 4.72 11.09 -6.20
C SER A 433 3.33 11.68 -6.03
N TYR A 434 3.05 12.29 -4.87
CA TYR A 434 1.78 12.97 -4.60
C TYR A 434 1.47 14.05 -5.63
N LYS A 435 2.45 14.92 -5.90
CA LYS A 435 2.31 16.02 -6.85
C LYS A 435 2.04 15.56 -8.29
N HIS A 436 2.53 14.39 -8.67
CA HIS A 436 2.34 13.82 -10.01
C HIS A 436 1.10 12.92 -10.12
N PHE A 437 0.30 12.77 -9.05
CA PHE A 437 -0.96 12.05 -9.13
C PHE A 437 -1.91 12.74 -10.12
N ASN A 438 -2.35 12.01 -11.13
CA ASN A 438 -3.29 12.50 -12.13
C ASN A 438 -4.67 11.89 -11.91
N TRP A 439 -5.54 12.62 -11.24
CA TRP A 439 -6.85 12.13 -10.81
C TRP A 439 -7.69 11.56 -11.96
N THR A 440 -7.99 12.37 -12.97
CA THR A 440 -8.85 11.95 -14.10
C THR A 440 -8.11 11.02 -15.07
N GLY A 441 -6.79 11.16 -15.19
CA GLY A 441 -5.94 10.22 -15.93
C GLY A 441 -5.93 8.82 -15.32
N ASN A 442 -6.12 8.72 -14.00
CA ASN A 442 -6.14 7.47 -13.25
C ASN A 442 -7.52 6.81 -13.17
N TYR A 443 -8.59 7.42 -13.72
CA TYR A 443 -9.85 6.69 -13.91
C TYR A 443 -9.59 5.40 -14.67
N VAL A 444 -10.11 4.26 -14.19
CA VAL A 444 -9.74 2.93 -14.71
C VAL A 444 -9.83 2.84 -16.25
N PRO A 445 -10.94 3.26 -16.90
CA PRO A 445 -11.03 3.31 -18.36
C PRO A 445 -9.91 4.12 -19.00
N THR A 446 -9.68 5.34 -18.52
CA THR A 446 -8.68 6.28 -19.04
C THR A 446 -7.28 5.72 -18.88
N SER A 447 -6.95 5.19 -17.71
CA SER A 447 -5.64 4.61 -17.38
C SER A 447 -5.36 3.39 -18.25
N LEU A 448 -6.30 2.44 -18.34
CA LEU A 448 -6.12 1.24 -19.17
C LEU A 448 -5.87 1.60 -20.63
N ILE A 449 -6.68 2.48 -21.21
CA ILE A 449 -6.53 2.91 -22.61
C ILE A 449 -5.18 3.63 -22.81
N THR A 450 -4.84 4.59 -21.94
CA THR A 450 -3.61 5.38 -22.05
C THR A 450 -2.36 4.51 -21.92
N ARG A 451 -2.43 3.45 -21.11
CA ARG A 451 -1.34 2.49 -20.94
C ARG A 451 -1.27 1.45 -22.06
N GLY A 452 -2.17 1.48 -23.05
CA GLY A 452 -2.14 0.58 -24.21
C GLY A 452 -3.00 -0.67 -24.07
N PHE A 453 -3.98 -0.68 -23.15
CA PHE A 453 -4.92 -1.78 -22.93
C PHE A 453 -6.36 -1.36 -23.29
N PRO A 454 -6.77 -1.43 -24.58
CA PRO A 454 -8.11 -1.05 -24.99
C PRO A 454 -9.18 -1.90 -24.31
N LEU A 455 -10.24 -1.25 -23.81
CA LEU A 455 -11.35 -1.96 -23.15
C LEU A 455 -12.04 -2.97 -24.07
N SER A 456 -12.13 -2.67 -25.36
CA SER A 456 -12.68 -3.60 -26.36
C SER A 456 -11.88 -4.90 -26.45
N SER A 457 -10.56 -4.84 -26.31
CA SER A 457 -9.69 -6.02 -26.29
C SER A 457 -9.71 -6.74 -24.95
N LEU A 458 -9.70 -6.01 -23.83
CA LEU A 458 -9.79 -6.62 -22.49
C LEU A 458 -11.11 -7.39 -22.31
N ASN A 459 -12.20 -6.88 -22.87
CA ASN A 459 -13.53 -7.47 -22.73
C ASN A 459 -13.88 -8.49 -23.84
N ASP A 460 -13.03 -8.67 -24.86
CA ASP A 460 -13.21 -9.70 -25.88
C ASP A 460 -12.44 -10.97 -25.54
N ASN A 461 -13.16 -12.03 -25.15
CA ASN A 461 -12.54 -13.32 -24.81
C ASN A 461 -11.90 -14.04 -26.01
N ARG A 462 -12.12 -13.56 -27.24
CA ARG A 462 -11.44 -14.07 -28.44
C ARG A 462 -10.07 -13.44 -28.63
N ASP A 463 -9.83 -12.27 -28.04
CA ASP A 463 -8.53 -11.60 -28.06
C ASP A 463 -7.63 -12.16 -26.95
N ARG A 464 -6.81 -13.16 -27.33
CA ARG A 464 -5.94 -13.86 -26.38
C ARG A 464 -4.80 -13.00 -25.83
N ARG A 465 -4.49 -11.85 -26.46
CA ARG A 465 -3.33 -11.02 -26.08
C ARG A 465 -3.35 -10.57 -24.62
N PHE A 466 -4.52 -10.36 -24.03
CA PHE A 466 -4.64 -9.84 -22.66
C PHE A 466 -5.25 -10.83 -21.68
N HIS A 467 -5.41 -12.11 -22.06
CA HIS A 467 -6.02 -13.10 -21.18
C HIS A 467 -5.22 -13.35 -19.89
N ASN A 468 -3.89 -13.14 -19.91
CA ASN A 468 -3.01 -13.21 -18.74
C ASN A 468 -3.00 -11.93 -17.88
N TYR A 469 -3.73 -10.88 -18.28
CA TYR A 469 -3.82 -9.61 -17.53
C TYR A 469 -5.12 -9.50 -16.74
N ALA A 470 -5.32 -10.45 -15.81
CA ALA A 470 -6.55 -10.56 -15.02
C ALA A 470 -6.90 -9.28 -14.25
N TYR A 471 -5.91 -8.54 -13.71
CA TYR A 471 -6.15 -7.25 -13.07
C TYR A 471 -6.86 -6.26 -14.02
N GLY A 472 -6.34 -6.08 -15.23
CA GLY A 472 -6.92 -5.16 -16.22
C GLY A 472 -8.33 -5.57 -16.64
N LYS A 473 -8.56 -6.87 -16.89
CA LYS A 473 -9.88 -7.42 -17.24
C LYS A 473 -10.89 -7.31 -16.09
N ASN A 474 -10.44 -7.48 -14.84
CA ASN A 474 -11.33 -7.38 -13.68
C ASN A 474 -11.68 -5.92 -13.39
N MET A 475 -10.71 -5.01 -13.51
CA MET A 475 -10.93 -3.57 -13.34
C MET A 475 -11.85 -2.99 -14.43
N SER A 476 -11.75 -3.45 -15.68
CA SER A 476 -12.66 -3.02 -16.77
C SER A 476 -14.12 -3.41 -16.53
N ILE A 477 -14.37 -4.42 -15.70
CA ILE A 477 -15.71 -4.86 -15.27
C ILE A 477 -16.13 -4.15 -13.98
N MET A 478 -15.23 -4.00 -13.01
CA MET A 478 -15.54 -3.39 -11.71
C MET A 478 -15.90 -1.91 -11.82
N TRP A 479 -15.17 -1.14 -12.63
CA TRP A 479 -15.42 0.30 -12.79
C TRP A 479 -16.87 0.64 -13.20
N PRO A 480 -17.44 0.08 -14.28
CA PRO A 480 -18.83 0.40 -14.65
C PRO A 480 -19.85 -0.06 -13.59
N ILE A 481 -19.58 -1.11 -12.82
CA ILE A 481 -20.45 -1.53 -11.71
C ILE A 481 -20.48 -0.46 -10.62
N LEU A 482 -19.30 0.04 -10.20
CA LEU A 482 -19.21 1.11 -9.22
C LEU A 482 -19.84 2.41 -9.74
N PHE A 483 -19.60 2.76 -11.00
CA PHE A 483 -20.18 3.95 -11.63
C PHE A 483 -21.70 3.91 -11.66
N GLU A 484 -22.30 2.78 -12.03
CA GLU A 484 -23.75 2.59 -12.06
C GLU A 484 -24.36 2.67 -10.65
N PHE A 485 -23.70 2.06 -9.66
CA PHE A 485 -24.10 2.15 -8.26
C PHE A 485 -24.10 3.61 -7.77
N VAL A 486 -23.00 4.33 -7.99
CA VAL A 486 -22.85 5.73 -7.58
C VAL A 486 -23.89 6.60 -8.28
N SER A 487 -24.06 6.44 -9.59
CA SER A 487 -25.06 7.18 -10.38
C SER A 487 -26.48 6.95 -9.85
N SER A 488 -26.82 5.70 -9.55
CA SER A 488 -28.11 5.33 -8.96
C SER A 488 -28.33 5.97 -7.58
N MET A 489 -27.29 6.02 -6.74
CA MET A 489 -27.34 6.67 -5.44
C MET A 489 -27.54 8.19 -5.57
N LEU A 490 -26.77 8.85 -6.43
CA LEU A 490 -26.88 10.28 -6.68
C LEU A 490 -28.25 10.67 -7.26
N ALA A 491 -28.82 9.84 -8.15
CA ALA A 491 -30.15 10.05 -8.73
C ALA A 491 -31.29 10.01 -7.70
N THR A 492 -31.03 9.59 -6.45
CA THR A 492 -32.01 9.70 -5.37
C THR A 492 -32.15 11.12 -4.80
N TYR A 493 -31.15 11.99 -5.02
CA TYR A 493 -31.12 13.38 -4.56
C TYR A 493 -31.05 14.39 -5.70
N TYR A 494 -30.34 14.09 -6.79
CA TYR A 494 -30.20 14.96 -7.96
C TYR A 494 -31.16 14.53 -9.07
N THR A 495 -31.74 15.50 -9.80
CA THR A 495 -32.56 15.26 -11.00
C THR A 495 -31.83 15.58 -12.31
N GLY A 496 -30.69 16.25 -12.24
CA GLY A 496 -29.81 16.54 -13.37
C GLY A 496 -28.70 17.51 -12.99
N ASP A 497 -27.91 17.92 -13.98
CA ASP A 497 -26.71 18.75 -13.80
C ASP A 497 -26.97 20.09 -13.10
N ALA A 498 -28.14 20.67 -13.31
CA ALA A 498 -28.52 21.94 -12.68
C ALA A 498 -28.59 21.85 -11.15
N ASP A 499 -28.87 20.67 -10.59
CA ASP A 499 -28.86 20.47 -9.14
C ASP A 499 -27.43 20.38 -8.61
N VAL A 500 -26.53 19.70 -9.34
CA VAL A 500 -25.09 19.62 -9.02
C VAL A 500 -24.44 21.01 -9.05
N GLN A 501 -24.78 21.84 -10.04
CA GLN A 501 -24.24 23.20 -10.13
C GLN A 501 -24.71 24.14 -9.02
N LYS A 502 -25.88 23.89 -8.43
CA LYS A 502 -26.42 24.64 -7.29
C LYS A 502 -25.87 24.15 -5.94
N ASP A 503 -25.23 22.99 -5.93
CA ASP A 503 -24.70 22.37 -4.72
C ASP A 503 -23.41 23.06 -4.26
N SER A 504 -23.53 23.88 -3.21
CA SER A 504 -22.37 24.56 -2.62
C SER A 504 -21.38 23.59 -1.96
N GLY A 505 -21.82 22.40 -1.53
CA GLY A 505 -20.95 21.36 -0.98
C GLY A 505 -20.04 20.79 -2.04
N VAL A 506 -20.57 20.46 -3.22
CA VAL A 506 -19.78 19.92 -4.35
C VAL A 506 -18.74 20.93 -4.83
N SER A 507 -19.14 22.20 -5.01
CA SER A 507 -18.20 23.25 -5.40
C SER A 507 -17.14 23.53 -4.32
N THR A 508 -17.52 23.50 -3.03
CA THR A 508 -16.56 23.61 -1.92
C THR A 508 -15.59 22.44 -1.91
N TRP A 509 -16.05 21.22 -2.16
CA TRP A 509 -15.21 20.03 -2.21
C TRP A 509 -14.17 20.10 -3.31
N CYS A 510 -14.56 20.52 -4.53
CA CYS A 510 -13.63 20.75 -5.62
C CYS A 510 -12.54 21.77 -5.22
N ASN A 511 -12.95 22.88 -4.59
CA ASN A 511 -12.03 23.92 -4.13
C ASN A 511 -11.08 23.42 -3.01
N GLU A 512 -11.59 22.68 -2.03
CA GLU A 512 -10.77 22.10 -0.94
C GLU A 512 -9.75 21.09 -1.50
N MET A 513 -10.13 20.25 -2.47
CA MET A 513 -9.22 19.29 -3.13
C MET A 513 -8.12 20.00 -3.94
N GLN A 514 -8.48 21.00 -4.74
CA GLN A 514 -7.54 21.67 -5.65
C GLN A 514 -6.64 22.72 -4.96
N SER A 515 -7.09 23.28 -3.84
CA SER A 515 -6.44 24.43 -3.19
C SER A 515 -4.99 24.16 -2.75
N PRO A 516 -4.06 25.10 -2.97
CA PRO A 516 -2.71 25.06 -2.38
C PRO A 516 -2.70 25.01 -0.84
N ALA A 517 -3.75 25.55 -0.22
CA ALA A 517 -3.95 25.53 1.23
C ALA A 517 -4.85 24.36 1.70
N GLY A 518 -5.19 23.44 0.79
CA GLY A 518 -6.00 22.26 1.05
C GLY A 518 -5.31 21.01 0.51
N GLY A 519 -6.03 20.24 -0.31
CA GLY A 519 -5.60 18.95 -0.82
C GLY A 519 -4.48 18.97 -1.85
N GLN A 520 -4.16 20.12 -2.46
CA GLN A 520 -3.10 20.25 -3.49
C GLN A 520 -3.23 19.24 -4.65
N MET A 521 -4.45 18.92 -5.05
CA MET A 521 -4.79 18.00 -6.13
C MET A 521 -5.34 18.78 -7.35
N PRO A 522 -4.49 19.47 -8.13
CA PRO A 522 -4.94 20.32 -9.24
C PRO A 522 -5.60 19.52 -10.38
N THR A 523 -5.35 18.21 -10.47
CA THR A 523 -5.93 17.32 -11.47
C THR A 523 -7.33 16.81 -11.07
N PHE A 524 -7.76 17.04 -9.82
CA PHE A 524 -9.13 16.76 -9.38
C PHE A 524 -10.12 17.60 -10.20
N PRO A 525 -11.24 17.05 -10.68
CA PRO A 525 -12.12 17.75 -11.61
C PRO A 525 -12.88 18.90 -10.95
N THR A 526 -13.16 19.96 -11.71
CA THR A 526 -14.21 20.93 -11.35
C THR A 526 -15.56 20.37 -11.79
N ILE A 527 -16.35 19.90 -10.84
CA ILE A 527 -17.58 19.14 -11.10
C ILE A 527 -18.76 20.08 -11.41
N ARG A 528 -19.42 19.87 -12.54
CA ARG A 528 -20.58 20.62 -13.05
C ARG A 528 -21.71 19.72 -13.53
N THR A 529 -21.44 18.45 -13.81
CA THR A 529 -22.46 17.48 -14.26
C THR A 529 -22.61 16.32 -13.27
N LEU A 530 -23.72 15.59 -13.40
CA LEU A 530 -23.96 14.38 -12.60
C LEU A 530 -22.93 13.29 -12.92
N ASP A 531 -22.56 13.14 -14.19
CA ASP A 531 -21.55 12.18 -14.63
C ASP A 531 -20.15 12.51 -14.08
N GLU A 532 -19.77 13.79 -14.02
CA GLU A 532 -18.50 14.22 -13.41
C GLU A 532 -18.48 13.92 -11.91
N LEU A 533 -19.59 14.16 -11.21
CA LEU A 533 -19.73 13.83 -9.79
C LEU A 533 -19.66 12.32 -9.57
N ALA A 534 -20.37 11.55 -10.40
CA ALA A 534 -20.38 10.09 -10.33
C ALA A 534 -18.98 9.51 -10.59
N ASN A 535 -18.25 10.00 -11.59
CA ASN A 535 -16.88 9.56 -11.87
C ASN A 535 -15.93 9.89 -10.71
N ALA A 536 -16.02 11.09 -10.14
CA ALA A 536 -15.16 11.48 -9.01
C ALA A 536 -15.38 10.57 -7.79
N ILE A 537 -16.64 10.30 -7.44
CA ILE A 537 -17.00 9.40 -6.32
C ILE A 537 -16.64 7.95 -6.63
N THR A 538 -16.83 7.50 -7.88
CA THR A 538 -16.40 6.17 -8.34
C THR A 538 -14.91 5.98 -8.16
N MET A 539 -14.10 7.00 -8.48
CA MET A 539 -12.66 6.96 -8.25
C MET A 539 -12.31 6.82 -6.76
N CYS A 540 -12.98 7.56 -5.86
CA CYS A 540 -12.77 7.41 -4.43
C CYS A 540 -13.03 5.96 -3.95
N ILE A 541 -14.19 5.40 -4.32
CA ILE A 541 -14.54 4.01 -3.95
C ILE A 541 -13.55 3.02 -4.57
N HIS A 542 -13.14 3.25 -5.83
CA HIS A 542 -12.15 2.43 -6.52
C HIS A 542 -10.80 2.41 -5.79
N ILE A 543 -10.29 3.58 -5.38
CA ILE A 543 -9.05 3.72 -4.62
C ILE A 543 -9.17 2.96 -3.30
N ALA A 544 -10.20 3.26 -2.52
CA ALA A 544 -10.40 2.72 -1.19
C ALA A 544 -10.59 1.20 -1.17
N SER A 545 -11.22 0.62 -2.20
CA SER A 545 -11.65 -0.79 -2.18
C SER A 545 -10.89 -1.65 -3.21
N PRO A 546 -11.31 -1.77 -4.49
CA PRO A 546 -10.72 -2.72 -5.42
C PRO A 546 -9.24 -2.44 -5.72
N GLN A 547 -8.82 -1.18 -5.84
CA GLN A 547 -7.43 -0.85 -6.13
C GLN A 547 -6.51 -1.23 -4.99
N HIS A 548 -6.79 -0.75 -3.78
CA HIS A 548 -6.03 -1.08 -2.58
C HIS A 548 -5.93 -2.59 -2.37
N SER A 549 -7.06 -3.31 -2.41
CA SER A 549 -7.09 -4.77 -2.21
C SER A 549 -6.24 -5.52 -3.25
N ALA A 550 -6.32 -5.12 -4.53
CA ALA A 550 -5.60 -5.76 -5.62
C ALA A 550 -4.08 -5.68 -5.50
N ILE A 551 -3.56 -4.55 -5.00
CA ILE A 551 -2.12 -4.30 -4.86
C ILE A 551 -1.55 -4.73 -3.50
N ASN A 552 -2.41 -4.91 -2.51
CA ASN A 552 -1.99 -5.20 -1.14
C ASN A 552 -2.03 -6.70 -0.78
N TYR A 553 -3.10 -7.43 -1.14
CA TYR A 553 -3.29 -8.83 -0.69
C TYR A 553 -2.26 -9.82 -1.25
N LEU A 554 -1.54 -9.47 -2.32
CA LEU A 554 -0.47 -10.30 -2.89
C LEU A 554 0.93 -9.93 -2.40
N GLN A 555 1.08 -8.92 -1.54
CA GLN A 555 2.39 -8.55 -1.01
C GLN A 555 3.08 -9.74 -0.35
N ASN A 556 2.42 -10.45 0.56
CA ASN A 556 3.05 -11.60 1.21
C ASN A 556 3.45 -12.69 0.22
N TYR A 557 2.64 -12.96 -0.82
CA TYR A 557 2.99 -13.97 -1.81
C TYR A 557 4.28 -13.61 -2.57
N TYR A 558 4.45 -12.36 -3.01
CA TYR A 558 5.58 -11.96 -3.86
C TYR A 558 6.79 -11.39 -3.09
N MET A 559 6.60 -10.86 -1.88
CA MET A 559 7.59 -10.02 -1.19
C MET A 559 8.07 -10.62 0.13
N SER A 560 7.40 -11.64 0.70
CA SER A 560 7.92 -12.36 1.88
C SER A 560 9.17 -13.18 1.55
N PHE A 561 9.26 -13.69 0.31
CA PHE A 561 10.46 -14.34 -0.21
C PHE A 561 11.39 -13.30 -0.83
N ILE A 562 12.29 -12.75 -0.01
CA ILE A 562 13.19 -11.64 -0.35
C ILE A 562 13.99 -11.85 -1.65
N PRO A 563 14.47 -13.05 -2.02
CA PRO A 563 15.16 -13.24 -3.29
C PRO A 563 14.31 -12.94 -4.54
N ASN A 564 12.98 -13.01 -4.46
CA ASN A 564 12.10 -12.62 -5.56
C ASN A 564 12.04 -11.09 -5.70
N LYS A 565 11.63 -10.38 -4.64
CA LYS A 565 11.39 -8.93 -4.70
C LYS A 565 12.01 -8.22 -3.48
N PRO A 566 13.34 -8.04 -3.45
CA PRO A 566 14.00 -7.34 -2.36
C PRO A 566 13.73 -5.83 -2.44
N PRO A 567 13.81 -5.08 -1.31
CA PRO A 567 13.58 -3.63 -1.30
C PRO A 567 14.82 -2.82 -1.73
N SER A 568 16.01 -3.42 -1.69
CA SER A 568 17.28 -2.77 -2.05
C SER A 568 18.38 -3.79 -2.31
N LEU A 569 19.44 -3.37 -3.00
CA LEU A 569 20.70 -4.14 -3.07
C LEU A 569 21.57 -3.85 -1.85
N GLN A 570 22.43 -4.81 -1.46
CA GLN A 570 23.48 -4.64 -0.43
C GLN A 570 24.89 -4.38 -1.02
N LYS A 571 24.97 -4.32 -2.35
CA LYS A 571 26.18 -3.98 -3.10
C LYS A 571 25.80 -2.97 -4.18
N PRO A 572 26.72 -2.08 -4.56
CA PRO A 572 26.47 -1.17 -5.68
C PRO A 572 26.23 -1.98 -6.96
N PRO A 573 25.31 -1.54 -7.84
CA PRO A 573 25.17 -2.11 -9.17
C PRO A 573 26.50 -2.09 -9.94
N PRO A 574 26.76 -3.04 -10.85
CA PRO A 574 27.95 -3.02 -11.68
C PRO A 574 27.94 -1.78 -12.60
N GLU A 575 29.11 -1.18 -12.80
CA GLU A 575 29.27 0.06 -13.60
C GLU A 575 29.42 -0.20 -15.11
N SER A 576 29.55 -1.46 -15.53
CA SER A 576 29.63 -1.82 -16.95
C SER A 576 28.96 -3.15 -17.25
N LEU A 577 28.50 -3.29 -18.50
CA LEU A 577 27.95 -4.55 -19.00
C LEU A 577 28.96 -5.70 -18.87
N SER A 578 30.25 -5.44 -19.13
CA SER A 578 31.30 -6.46 -19.02
C SER A 578 31.45 -6.99 -17.59
N ALA A 579 31.25 -6.15 -16.58
CA ALA A 579 31.28 -6.56 -15.18
C ALA A 579 30.05 -7.40 -14.83
N LEU A 580 28.86 -6.95 -15.24
CA LEU A 580 27.62 -7.70 -15.06
C LEU A 580 27.67 -9.09 -15.69
N GLN A 581 28.20 -9.22 -16.91
CA GLN A 581 28.28 -10.49 -17.63
C GLN A 581 29.16 -11.54 -16.93
N ARG A 582 30.03 -11.12 -15.99
CA ARG A 582 30.85 -12.03 -15.19
C ARG A 582 30.15 -12.53 -13.93
N TYR A 583 28.98 -11.98 -13.58
CA TYR A 583 28.28 -12.35 -12.35
C TYR A 583 27.98 -13.85 -12.31
N ARG A 584 28.09 -14.40 -11.12
CA ARG A 584 27.75 -15.77 -10.74
C ARG A 584 26.71 -15.72 -9.61
N GLU A 585 26.23 -16.89 -9.21
CA GLU A 585 25.27 -17.03 -8.09
C GLU A 585 25.69 -16.23 -6.85
N ILE A 586 26.96 -16.33 -6.47
CA ILE A 586 27.50 -15.67 -5.29
C ILE A 586 27.39 -14.14 -5.37
N ASP A 587 27.48 -13.54 -6.55
CA ASP A 587 27.32 -12.09 -6.72
C ASP A 587 25.87 -11.67 -6.48
N VAL A 588 24.90 -12.49 -6.93
CA VAL A 588 23.47 -12.28 -6.68
C VAL A 588 23.14 -12.48 -5.20
N ILE A 589 23.68 -13.52 -4.56
CA ILE A 589 23.53 -13.77 -3.11
C ILE A 589 24.11 -12.62 -2.29
N ASN A 590 25.29 -12.12 -2.66
CA ASN A 590 25.94 -11.00 -1.97
C ASN A 590 25.19 -9.67 -2.12
N ALA A 591 24.34 -9.53 -3.14
CA ALA A 591 23.48 -8.38 -3.32
C ALA A 591 22.21 -8.41 -2.48
N LEU A 592 21.81 -9.57 -1.95
CA LEU A 592 20.68 -9.72 -1.02
C LEU A 592 21.06 -9.35 0.42
N PRO A 593 20.08 -9.03 1.30
CA PRO A 593 20.31 -8.74 2.72
C PRO A 593 20.65 -9.98 3.56
N GLY A 594 21.46 -10.91 3.05
CA GLY A 594 21.89 -12.11 3.79
C GLY A 594 22.77 -11.80 5.01
N ASN A 595 23.61 -10.77 4.91
CA ASN A 595 24.50 -10.32 5.99
C ASN A 595 23.84 -9.31 6.95
N ASP A 596 22.60 -8.90 6.67
CA ASP A 596 21.80 -8.04 7.55
C ASP A 596 20.41 -8.67 7.78
N PRO A 597 20.32 -9.62 8.73
CA PRO A 597 19.07 -10.31 9.04
C PRO A 597 17.93 -9.36 9.40
N SER A 598 18.24 -8.15 9.90
CA SER A 598 17.22 -7.18 10.28
C SER A 598 16.43 -6.68 9.07
N ILE A 599 17.10 -6.36 7.97
CA ILE A 599 16.45 -5.94 6.72
C ILE A 599 15.60 -7.08 6.16
N TRP A 600 16.14 -8.30 6.15
CA TRP A 600 15.40 -9.48 5.66
C TRP A 600 14.10 -9.69 6.45
N ILE A 601 14.20 -9.72 7.78
CA ILE A 601 13.05 -9.94 8.66
C ILE A 601 12.06 -8.78 8.55
N GLN A 602 12.51 -7.52 8.60
CA GLN A 602 11.62 -6.35 8.51
C GLN A 602 10.84 -6.31 7.20
N SER A 603 11.54 -6.50 6.06
CA SER A 603 10.92 -6.43 4.73
C SER A 603 9.85 -7.50 4.56
N SER A 604 10.14 -8.70 5.05
CA SER A 604 9.26 -9.85 4.90
C SER A 604 8.10 -9.83 5.90
N GLN A 605 8.31 -9.33 7.13
CA GLN A 605 7.23 -9.09 8.10
C GLN A 605 6.33 -7.92 7.70
N ALA A 606 6.85 -6.90 7.02
CA ALA A 606 6.03 -5.80 6.49
C ALA A 606 5.00 -6.33 5.48
N ALA A 607 5.45 -7.07 4.47
CA ALA A 607 4.56 -7.69 3.49
C ALA A 607 3.50 -8.60 4.15
N TYR A 608 3.87 -9.29 5.22
CA TYR A 608 2.95 -10.11 6.01
C TYR A 608 1.95 -9.28 6.81
N LEU A 609 2.37 -8.21 7.47
CA LEU A 609 1.47 -7.34 8.23
C LEU A 609 0.40 -6.74 7.32
N LEU A 610 0.84 -6.19 6.17
CA LEU A 610 0.00 -5.41 5.26
C LEU A 610 -0.97 -6.32 4.49
N SER A 611 -0.56 -7.50 4.06
CA SER A 611 -1.42 -8.44 3.31
C SER A 611 -2.60 -9.10 4.08
N SER A 612 -2.97 -8.62 5.27
CA SER A 612 -4.05 -9.24 6.04
C SER A 612 -5.40 -8.92 5.42
N ARG A 613 -6.18 -9.97 5.15
CA ARG A 613 -7.56 -9.82 4.68
C ARG A 613 -8.43 -9.24 5.80
N VAL A 614 -9.45 -8.50 5.38
CA VAL A 614 -10.44 -7.93 6.29
C VAL A 614 -11.42 -9.01 6.75
N ALA A 615 -12.16 -8.72 7.82
CA ALA A 615 -13.28 -9.56 8.22
C ALA A 615 -14.43 -9.46 7.20
N GLU A 616 -15.27 -10.49 7.11
CA GLU A 616 -16.37 -10.58 6.13
C GLU A 616 -17.35 -9.39 6.19
N ASP A 617 -17.51 -8.78 7.38
CA ASP A 617 -18.36 -7.62 7.63
C ASP A 617 -17.75 -6.28 7.17
N GLN A 618 -16.47 -6.27 6.74
CA GLN A 618 -15.76 -5.09 6.27
C GLN A 618 -15.51 -5.13 4.76
N THR A 619 -16.36 -5.83 4.02
CA THR A 619 -16.24 -6.03 2.57
C THR A 619 -17.17 -5.11 1.79
N LEU A 620 -16.86 -4.86 0.51
CA LEU A 620 -17.75 -4.09 -0.37
C LEU A 620 -19.15 -4.73 -0.49
N SER A 621 -19.20 -6.07 -0.48
CA SER A 621 -20.46 -6.82 -0.45
C SER A 621 -21.22 -6.65 0.89
N ALA A 622 -20.51 -6.57 2.02
CA ALA A 622 -21.14 -6.27 3.30
C ALA A 622 -21.72 -4.85 3.34
N TYR A 623 -20.96 -3.86 2.84
CA TYR A 623 -21.45 -2.49 2.68
C TYR A 623 -22.76 -2.42 1.89
N ALA A 624 -22.84 -3.12 0.76
CA ALA A 624 -24.06 -3.14 -0.05
C ALA A 624 -25.25 -3.77 0.69
N ARG A 625 -25.03 -4.83 1.50
CA ARG A 625 -26.07 -5.42 2.36
C ARG A 625 -26.53 -4.45 3.45
N GLU A 626 -25.60 -3.82 4.15
CA GLU A 626 -25.91 -2.84 5.19
C GLU A 626 -26.66 -1.63 4.63
N LEU A 627 -26.28 -1.17 3.44
CA LEU A 627 -26.95 -0.06 2.75
C LEU A 627 -28.41 -0.41 2.41
N ARG A 628 -28.66 -1.61 1.90
CA ARG A 628 -30.01 -2.12 1.64
C ARG A 628 -30.83 -2.17 2.93
N ASP A 629 -30.27 -2.72 4.00
CA ASP A 629 -30.98 -2.89 5.27
C ASP A 629 -31.26 -1.54 5.94
N ALA A 630 -30.31 -0.60 5.86
CA ALA A 630 -30.48 0.78 6.32
C ALA A 630 -31.58 1.54 5.54
N ALA A 631 -31.74 1.26 4.25
CA ALA A 631 -32.77 1.87 3.41
C ALA A 631 -34.19 1.39 3.75
N MET A 632 -34.33 0.17 4.29
CA MET A 632 -35.61 -0.38 4.74
C MET A 632 -36.03 0.09 6.13
N ASN A 633 -35.12 0.69 6.90
CA ASN A 633 -35.41 1.19 8.24
C ASN A 633 -36.24 2.50 8.17
N PRO A 634 -37.48 2.55 8.69
CA PRO A 634 -38.33 3.74 8.64
C PRO A 634 -37.77 4.95 9.42
N ARG A 635 -36.82 4.70 10.34
CA ARG A 635 -36.07 5.72 11.10
C ARG A 635 -34.58 5.74 10.73
N GLY A 636 -34.23 5.16 9.59
CA GLY A 636 -32.84 5.03 9.11
C GLY A 636 -32.27 6.34 8.59
N ARG A 637 -30.97 6.37 8.30
CA ARG A 637 -30.24 7.58 7.87
C ARG A 637 -30.74 8.22 6.56
N PHE A 638 -31.51 7.49 5.75
CA PHE A 638 -32.12 7.98 4.51
C PHE A 638 -33.56 8.53 4.70
N SER A 639 -34.09 8.43 5.92
CA SER A 639 -35.38 9.00 6.32
C SER A 639 -35.21 10.48 6.71
N GLY A 640 -36.15 11.36 6.30
CA GLY A 640 -36.06 12.79 6.60
C GLY A 640 -37.02 13.67 5.80
N PRO A 641 -36.91 15.01 5.87
CA PRO A 641 -37.74 15.92 5.08
C PRO A 641 -37.59 15.71 3.57
N GLY A 642 -38.64 16.00 2.78
CA GLY A 642 -38.65 15.79 1.32
C GLY A 642 -39.12 14.40 0.88
N ASP A 643 -38.78 13.99 -0.35
CA ASP A 643 -39.25 12.73 -0.94
C ASP A 643 -38.51 11.50 -0.37
N THR A 644 -38.87 11.14 0.87
CA THR A 644 -38.33 9.97 1.57
C THR A 644 -38.57 8.67 0.81
N ARG A 645 -39.69 8.56 0.09
CA ARG A 645 -39.99 7.35 -0.69
C ARG A 645 -38.99 7.19 -1.82
N ARG A 646 -38.73 8.23 -2.62
CA ARG A 646 -37.72 8.19 -3.68
C ARG A 646 -36.35 7.82 -3.14
N ARG A 647 -35.95 8.37 -1.99
CA ARG A 647 -34.66 8.08 -1.37
C ARG A 647 -34.54 6.65 -0.88
N THR A 648 -35.40 6.23 0.04
CA THR A 648 -35.34 4.89 0.65
C THR A 648 -35.46 3.79 -0.39
N GLU A 649 -36.41 3.90 -1.29
CA GLU A 649 -36.62 2.90 -2.34
C GLU A 649 -35.54 2.96 -3.44
N GLY A 650 -35.03 4.15 -3.76
CA GLY A 650 -33.92 4.31 -4.70
C GLY A 650 -32.61 3.73 -4.17
N VAL A 651 -32.26 4.01 -2.90
CA VAL A 651 -31.07 3.47 -2.23
C VAL A 651 -31.17 1.95 -2.12
N ARG A 652 -32.34 1.42 -1.74
CA ARG A 652 -32.59 -0.03 -1.69
C ARG A 652 -32.31 -0.69 -3.03
N ARG A 653 -32.84 -0.14 -4.13
CA ARG A 653 -32.59 -0.66 -5.49
C ARG A 653 -31.13 -0.56 -5.91
N ALA A 654 -30.47 0.56 -5.62
CA ALA A 654 -29.04 0.74 -5.92
C ALA A 654 -28.18 -0.32 -5.20
N ALA A 655 -28.47 -0.55 -3.91
CA ALA A 655 -27.78 -1.54 -3.09
C ALA A 655 -28.04 -2.99 -3.56
N GLU A 656 -29.29 -3.34 -3.87
CA GLU A 656 -29.64 -4.67 -4.41
C GLU A 656 -29.01 -4.92 -5.77
N LYS A 657 -28.99 -3.90 -6.64
CA LYS A 657 -28.33 -4.00 -7.94
C LYS A 657 -26.82 -4.17 -7.77
N LEU A 658 -26.19 -3.40 -6.89
CA LEU A 658 -24.76 -3.54 -6.58
C LEU A 658 -24.45 -4.97 -6.12
N LEU A 659 -25.23 -5.54 -5.19
CA LEU A 659 -25.05 -6.93 -4.76
C LEU A 659 -25.12 -7.93 -5.92
N ALA A 660 -26.15 -7.82 -6.76
CA ALA A 660 -26.32 -8.71 -7.91
C ALA A 660 -25.17 -8.58 -8.92
N ASP A 661 -24.72 -7.35 -9.20
CA ASP A 661 -23.62 -7.08 -10.10
C ASP A 661 -22.28 -7.58 -9.54
N LEU A 662 -22.03 -7.43 -8.23
CA LEU A 662 -20.85 -7.96 -7.56
C LEU A 662 -20.83 -9.50 -7.60
N ASP A 663 -21.97 -10.17 -7.42
CA ASP A 663 -22.06 -11.63 -7.58
C ASP A 663 -21.74 -12.08 -9.01
N ILE A 664 -22.17 -11.31 -10.03
CA ILE A 664 -21.82 -11.57 -11.43
C ILE A 664 -20.32 -11.34 -11.65
N ALA A 665 -19.77 -10.24 -11.11
CA ALA A 665 -18.35 -9.91 -11.22
C ALA A 665 -17.47 -10.99 -10.58
N ALA A 666 -17.84 -11.53 -9.41
CA ALA A 666 -17.12 -12.61 -8.75
C ALA A 666 -16.94 -13.83 -9.67
N ARG A 667 -18.01 -14.24 -10.36
CA ARG A 667 -17.96 -15.33 -11.34
C ARG A 667 -17.06 -14.98 -12.53
N LYS A 668 -17.16 -13.76 -13.06
CA LYS A 668 -16.32 -13.31 -14.17
C LYS A 668 -14.85 -13.17 -13.82
N PHE A 669 -14.52 -12.76 -12.61
CA PHE A 669 -13.13 -12.66 -12.15
C PHE A 669 -12.51 -14.04 -11.99
N LYS A 670 -13.29 -15.00 -11.50
CA LYS A 670 -12.89 -16.40 -11.47
C LYS A 670 -12.65 -16.95 -12.87
N GLU A 671 -13.58 -16.73 -13.81
CA GLU A 671 -13.41 -17.11 -15.23
C GLU A 671 -12.15 -16.48 -15.84
N ASN A 672 -11.90 -15.18 -15.61
CA ASN A 672 -10.70 -14.50 -16.09
C ASN A 672 -9.42 -15.10 -15.50
N SER A 673 -9.43 -15.48 -14.22
CA SER A 673 -8.29 -16.14 -13.58
C SER A 673 -8.06 -17.56 -14.12
N GLU A 674 -9.12 -18.31 -14.39
CA GLU A 674 -9.05 -19.68 -14.93
C GLU A 674 -8.67 -19.70 -16.41
N ALA A 675 -8.93 -18.60 -17.12
CA ALA A 675 -8.56 -18.45 -18.53
C ALA A 675 -7.08 -18.08 -18.75
N MET A 676 -6.32 -17.72 -17.70
CA MET A 676 -4.89 -17.44 -17.84
C MET A 676 -4.11 -18.70 -18.26
N SER A 677 -2.97 -18.51 -18.93
CA SER A 677 -2.05 -19.58 -19.35
C SER A 677 -1.70 -20.51 -18.19
N GLU A 678 -1.54 -21.80 -18.50
CA GLU A 678 -1.15 -22.83 -17.55
C GLU A 678 0.14 -22.45 -16.80
N GLY A 679 0.15 -22.69 -15.49
CA GLY A 679 1.30 -22.39 -14.64
C GLY A 679 1.35 -20.96 -14.09
N ILE A 680 0.46 -20.05 -14.52
CA ILE A 680 0.27 -18.75 -13.87
C ILE A 680 -0.48 -18.96 -12.54
N ALA A 681 -0.05 -18.24 -11.49
CA ALA A 681 -0.72 -18.30 -10.19
C ALA A 681 -2.15 -17.71 -10.29
N PRO A 682 -3.17 -18.35 -9.71
CA PRO A 682 -4.53 -17.83 -9.76
C PRO A 682 -4.65 -16.42 -9.16
N TYR A 683 -5.50 -15.59 -9.75
CA TYR A 683 -5.71 -14.19 -9.38
C TYR A 683 -7.09 -13.97 -8.76
N TYR A 684 -7.21 -14.28 -7.47
CA TYR A 684 -8.47 -14.20 -6.70
C TYR A 684 -8.54 -12.99 -5.76
N VAL A 685 -7.55 -12.10 -5.77
CA VAL A 685 -7.49 -10.97 -4.81
C VAL A 685 -8.51 -9.87 -5.07
N MET A 686 -9.20 -9.93 -6.21
CA MET A 686 -10.29 -9.01 -6.55
C MET A 686 -11.69 -9.61 -6.33
N ASP A 687 -11.82 -10.78 -5.70
CA ASP A 687 -13.12 -11.35 -5.36
C ASP A 687 -13.95 -10.31 -4.57
N PRO A 688 -15.13 -9.87 -5.06
CA PRO A 688 -15.99 -8.90 -4.38
C PRO A 688 -16.42 -9.30 -2.96
N GLY A 689 -16.39 -10.59 -2.62
CA GLY A 689 -16.61 -11.08 -1.26
C GLY A 689 -15.44 -10.82 -0.31
N GLU A 690 -14.27 -10.49 -0.85
CA GLU A 690 -13.01 -10.29 -0.12
C GLU A 690 -12.49 -8.87 -0.22
N LEU A 691 -13.00 -8.07 -1.17
CA LEU A 691 -12.62 -6.66 -1.34
C LEU A 691 -12.99 -5.86 -0.09
N ALA A 692 -11.98 -5.29 0.57
CA ALA A 692 -12.19 -4.38 1.71
C ALA A 692 -13.08 -3.19 1.29
N VAL A 693 -13.94 -2.72 2.18
CA VAL A 693 -14.77 -1.53 1.95
C VAL A 693 -13.95 -0.24 1.95
N SER A 694 -12.86 -0.20 2.72
CA SER A 694 -11.96 0.94 2.86
C SER A 694 -10.49 0.54 2.68
N ALA A 695 -9.61 1.53 2.47
CA ALA A 695 -8.17 1.31 2.39
C ALA A 695 -7.64 0.91 3.78
N LEU A 696 -7.65 -0.40 4.02
CA LEU A 696 -7.27 -1.07 5.26
C LEU A 696 -6.09 -1.96 4.98
N ILE A 697 -5.00 -1.74 5.74
CA ILE A 697 -3.77 -2.53 5.90
C ILE A 697 -3.19 -3.19 4.67
#